data_AF-A0A3D1F342-F1
#
_entry.id   AF-A0A3D1F342-F1
#
_cell.length_a   1.000
_cell.length_b   1.000
_cell.length_c   1.000
_cell.angle_alpha   90.00
_cell.angle_beta   90.00
_cell.angle_gamma   90.00
#
_symmetry.space_group_name_H-M   'P 1'
#
loop_
_entity.id
_entity.type
_entity.pdbx_description
1 polymer ?
#
loop_
_entity_poly.entity_id
_entity_poly.type
_entity_poly.pdbx_seq_one_letter_code
_entity_poly.pdbx_strand_id
1 'polypeptide(L)'
;YLSSDDGSRLWIGDQLVVDNDGLHGVEEESNTIDLEAGFHPVTIHFFEHLGGHVLIAEYAGPGISRQIIPSSVLFHDLPVLPGLVYRTYTGIWEYLPDFASMTPITTGIATAPNTSYAQTEDYFGLTFDGYIDVPVAGNYTLFLNSDDGSRLWIGDQLVVDNDGLHGALEVSGSINLQKGLNPITIHFFERGGDQILDVQYMGPGISKQAVPSTSWHRDDDSVQLYDNDAYLVPLAQAANLQTLLDTHDIIRLESGDYSVSGPAELVLSSNQKIYGMPGTIISKLTVPGGTKNSFVSYLRANNGLYFAPSSLPVTGNEFRAFNNTHIKVDNATLQNNLFVGFMLTRVHIDNTQGGYLRNNRFVRFTVHAWDQQLVMNGNTVSGFESYGNVFLWFNFLTSNTYVTQIDNQQELTLVGTDSESWNWSGNDNRALFSTGDMQTLRLFACQGGSSLPSNQWTQLLNTNAQEVFVIGMDVNPYSLLSPNITFQSGNQRSLQLQSQVYSVESLNANADRITGMIGNVNHFDINGIAQASQMSSYDADLLDGMIRPTSRPGEQWEAPTYMNIPDPGGPIWNFNLASKPDDTTYLQNRIDTEGIVHLEPGIYYISAPLTIRREYGLIGSGMGNTLIIAKTNDFDMIRIKNDDLSRSQNFTLCNLTLQGGRNGLVTDINNHQYNSINFSYVQFRDMVENGVYIHDIYTWDNNLIDHVFFVNCAIGVKQIGDTSFDGTSSPTETFMDKNFWYRCQFVDCGLPLDLQAYRANNLNMYMECLFENSTTRAADFTNNLTTIFANCDLINNAGSPTIQTNTSTVYVSCRFTAGQANTGFIKPQSLVEGCSFDANGLSNVTVIAGNDPWSKSVLINSQTTNGATLGTVSEGLLLNTSINGLTNRVIRYIGGNTYSLDNRDAIPVPMLLWGQTFR
;
A
#
# COMPACT_ATOMS: atom_id res chain seq x y z
N TYR A 1 -12.04 46.43 2.32
CA TYR A 1 -12.48 47.08 1.08
C TYR A 1 -12.46 46.02 0.00
N LEU A 2 -13.49 45.95 -0.84
CA LEU A 2 -13.61 44.99 -1.93
C LEU A 2 -14.12 45.73 -3.15
N SER A 3 -13.27 45.91 -4.17
CA SER A 3 -13.66 46.47 -5.46
C SER A 3 -13.91 45.35 -6.46
N SER A 4 -15.04 45.34 -7.16
CA SER A 4 -15.29 44.35 -8.21
C SER A 4 -16.14 44.85 -9.39
N ASP A 5 -15.97 44.15 -10.52
CA ASP A 5 -16.79 44.18 -11.74
C ASP A 5 -16.84 42.71 -12.20
N ASP A 6 -17.97 41.99 -12.17
CA ASP A 6 -19.26 42.29 -11.52
C ASP A 6 -19.20 42.06 -9.98
N GLY A 7 -20.07 41.22 -9.41
CA GLY A 7 -20.31 41.17 -7.96
C GLY A 7 -19.31 40.34 -7.15
N SER A 8 -19.09 40.76 -5.91
CA SER A 8 -18.26 40.03 -4.95
C SER A 8 -18.75 40.12 -3.50
N ARG A 9 -18.30 39.19 -2.65
CA ARG A 9 -18.56 39.19 -1.20
C ARG A 9 -17.32 38.75 -0.45
N LEU A 10 -17.00 39.40 0.67
CA LEU A 10 -15.87 39.08 1.54
C LEU A 10 -16.37 38.71 2.94
N TRP A 11 -15.97 37.53 3.41
CA TRP A 11 -16.14 37.07 4.78
C TRP A 11 -14.80 37.02 5.50
N ILE A 12 -14.83 37.33 6.80
CA ILE A 12 -13.75 37.02 7.73
C ILE A 12 -14.34 36.11 8.81
N GLY A 13 -13.82 34.88 8.92
CA GLY A 13 -14.54 33.78 9.55
C GLY A 13 -15.86 33.52 8.82
N ASP A 14 -16.96 33.42 9.57
CA ASP A 14 -18.31 33.24 9.02
C ASP A 14 -19.08 34.57 8.91
N GLN A 15 -18.46 35.71 9.29
CA GLN A 15 -19.08 37.02 9.21
C GLN A 15 -18.91 37.59 7.81
N LEU A 16 -20.02 37.85 7.11
CA LEU A 16 -20.02 38.66 5.90
C LEU A 16 -19.60 40.08 6.27
N VAL A 17 -18.38 40.46 5.88
CA VAL A 17 -17.80 41.76 6.18
C VAL A 17 -18.16 42.74 5.08
N VAL A 18 -17.98 42.37 3.81
CA VAL A 18 -18.32 43.22 2.66
C VAL A 18 -19.26 42.47 1.73
N ASP A 19 -20.41 43.05 1.41
CA ASP A 19 -21.36 42.55 0.42
C ASP A 19 -21.38 43.52 -0.77
N ASN A 20 -20.62 43.21 -1.81
CA ASN A 20 -20.53 43.94 -3.07
C ASN A 20 -21.20 43.13 -4.20
N ASP A 21 -22.27 42.40 -3.90
CA ASP A 21 -22.90 41.46 -4.84
C ASP A 21 -23.88 42.17 -5.79
N GLY A 22 -24.02 41.66 -7.02
CA GLY A 22 -24.89 42.22 -8.05
C GLY A 22 -24.18 42.41 -9.39
N LEU A 23 -24.94 42.83 -10.41
CA LEU A 23 -24.38 43.22 -11.71
C LEU A 23 -24.03 44.70 -11.69
N HIS A 24 -22.75 45.03 -11.86
CA HIS A 24 -22.24 46.39 -11.83
C HIS A 24 -20.87 46.47 -12.48
N GLY A 25 -20.53 47.64 -13.04
CA GLY A 25 -19.14 47.93 -13.40
C GLY A 25 -18.25 48.01 -12.15
N VAL A 26 -16.97 48.35 -12.31
CA VAL A 26 -16.03 48.51 -11.17
C VAL A 26 -16.62 49.37 -10.03
N GLU A 27 -16.98 48.72 -8.93
CA GLU A 27 -17.59 49.30 -7.74
C GLU A 27 -16.86 48.81 -6.49
N GLU A 28 -16.66 49.68 -5.50
CA GLU A 28 -16.00 49.36 -4.22
C GLU A 28 -16.99 49.43 -3.06
N GLU A 29 -17.02 48.36 -2.27
CA GLU A 29 -17.68 48.35 -0.96
C GLU A 29 -16.67 48.11 0.18
N SER A 30 -17.01 48.56 1.39
CA SER A 30 -16.11 48.42 2.53
C SER A 30 -16.82 48.37 3.87
N ASN A 31 -16.19 47.70 4.84
CA ASN A 31 -16.69 47.58 6.20
C ASN A 31 -15.52 47.31 7.18
N THR A 32 -15.82 47.37 8.48
CA THR A 32 -14.85 47.17 9.56
C THR A 32 -15.20 45.96 10.42
N ILE A 33 -14.19 45.22 10.88
CA ILE A 33 -14.30 44.11 11.83
C ILE A 33 -13.14 44.18 12.84
N ASP A 34 -13.39 43.82 14.10
CA ASP A 34 -12.34 43.68 15.12
C ASP A 34 -11.69 42.30 15.00
N LEU A 35 -10.36 42.26 14.92
CA LEU A 35 -9.58 41.02 14.84
C LEU A 35 -8.59 40.95 16.00
N GLU A 36 -8.50 39.78 16.63
CA GLU A 36 -7.39 39.48 17.55
C GLU A 36 -6.10 39.21 16.77
N ALA A 37 -4.94 39.35 17.42
CA ALA A 37 -3.67 39.01 16.79
C ALA A 37 -3.62 37.49 16.52
N GLY A 38 -3.50 37.10 15.25
CA GLY A 38 -3.51 35.69 14.83
C GLY A 38 -4.05 35.50 13.42
N PHE A 39 -4.27 34.24 13.05
CA PHE A 39 -4.88 33.85 11.78
C PHE A 39 -6.41 33.92 11.85
N HIS A 40 -7.01 34.40 10.77
CA HIS A 40 -8.47 34.46 10.60
C HIS A 40 -8.83 33.89 9.23
N PRO A 41 -9.83 32.98 9.12
CA PRO A 41 -10.30 32.51 7.82
C PRO A 41 -10.78 33.68 6.97
N VAL A 42 -10.47 33.67 5.68
CA VAL A 42 -10.93 34.69 4.72
C VAL A 42 -11.56 33.98 3.54
N THR A 43 -12.78 34.34 3.19
CA THR A 43 -13.47 33.83 1.99
C THR A 43 -13.87 35.01 1.13
N ILE A 44 -13.60 34.95 -0.18
CA ILE A 44 -14.12 35.91 -1.15
C ILE A 44 -14.89 35.14 -2.21
N HIS A 45 -16.16 35.48 -2.41
CA HIS A 45 -16.92 35.06 -3.59
C HIS A 45 -16.83 36.18 -4.63
N PHE A 46 -16.69 35.81 -5.90
CA PHE A 46 -16.68 36.74 -7.02
C PHE A 46 -17.34 36.07 -8.22
N PHE A 47 -18.07 36.84 -9.02
CA PHE A 47 -18.56 36.39 -10.31
C PHE A 47 -18.45 37.49 -11.35
N GLU A 48 -18.38 37.08 -12.62
CA GLU A 48 -18.31 37.97 -13.78
C GLU A 48 -19.45 37.63 -14.75
N HIS A 49 -20.09 38.65 -15.32
CA HIS A 49 -21.13 38.48 -16.33
C HIS A 49 -20.99 39.48 -17.50
N LEU A 50 -20.10 39.11 -18.43
CA LEU A 50 -19.84 39.78 -19.72
C LEU A 50 -19.23 41.19 -19.58
N GLY A 51 -17.98 41.38 -20.00
CA GLY A 51 -17.36 42.70 -19.98
C GLY A 51 -15.88 42.63 -19.67
N GLY A 52 -15.39 43.64 -18.94
CA GLY A 52 -14.08 43.60 -18.29
C GLY A 52 -14.27 43.28 -16.82
N HIS A 53 -13.33 42.55 -16.22
CA HIS A 53 -13.44 42.04 -14.85
C HIS A 53 -12.44 42.74 -13.92
N VAL A 54 -12.83 42.98 -12.68
CA VAL A 54 -11.95 43.47 -11.61
C VAL A 54 -12.31 42.78 -10.30
N LEU A 55 -11.31 42.40 -9.50
CA LEU A 55 -11.47 42.05 -8.08
C LEU A 55 -10.25 42.55 -7.31
N ILE A 56 -10.44 43.46 -6.36
CA ILE A 56 -9.38 44.03 -5.53
C ILE A 56 -9.83 44.02 -4.08
N ALA A 57 -9.13 43.27 -3.23
CA ALA A 57 -9.33 43.29 -1.79
C ALA A 57 -8.24 44.11 -1.09
N GLU A 58 -8.64 45.11 -0.30
CA GLU A 58 -7.75 45.95 0.49
C GLU A 58 -8.16 45.97 1.96
N TYR A 59 -7.23 46.30 2.85
CA TYR A 59 -7.48 46.45 4.29
C TYR A 59 -6.70 47.63 4.89
N ALA A 60 -7.18 48.12 6.03
CA ALA A 60 -6.53 49.13 6.87
C ALA A 60 -6.86 48.82 8.33
N GLY A 61 -6.00 49.21 9.28
CA GLY A 61 -6.23 48.91 10.69
C GLY A 61 -5.21 49.56 11.63
N PRO A 62 -5.24 49.26 12.94
CA PRO A 62 -4.27 49.77 13.90
C PRO A 62 -2.84 49.47 13.47
N GLY A 63 -2.07 50.50 13.13
CA GLY A 63 -0.69 50.37 12.65
C GLY A 63 -0.54 49.92 11.19
N ILE A 64 -1.62 49.76 10.45
CA ILE A 64 -1.65 49.30 9.04
C ILE A 64 -2.30 50.38 8.18
N SER A 65 -1.52 51.01 7.30
CA SER A 65 -2.06 51.93 6.30
C SER A 65 -2.88 51.16 5.25
N ARG A 66 -3.91 51.81 4.67
CA ARG A 66 -4.73 51.19 3.61
C ARG A 66 -3.83 50.69 2.48
N GLN A 67 -4.00 49.42 2.14
CA GLN A 67 -3.23 48.74 1.11
C GLN A 67 -4.01 47.51 0.63
N ILE A 68 -3.72 47.04 -0.59
CA ILE A 68 -4.12 45.70 -1.04
C ILE A 68 -3.71 44.70 0.03
N ILE A 69 -4.60 43.78 0.40
CA ILE A 69 -4.30 42.74 1.39
C ILE A 69 -3.06 41.99 0.88
N PRO A 70 -1.90 42.15 1.53
CA PRO A 70 -0.68 41.59 0.99
C PRO A 70 -0.75 40.07 1.09
N SER A 71 -0.19 39.36 0.11
CA SER A 71 -0.09 37.90 0.16
C SER A 71 0.61 37.42 1.43
N SER A 72 1.47 38.24 2.04
CA SER A 72 2.14 37.96 3.32
C SER A 72 1.20 37.77 4.52
N VAL A 73 -0.08 38.15 4.41
CA VAL A 73 -1.09 37.96 5.46
C VAL A 73 -2.25 37.07 5.01
N LEU A 74 -2.17 36.51 3.80
CA LEU A 74 -3.11 35.53 3.25
C LEU A 74 -2.42 34.18 3.17
N PHE A 75 -3.07 33.16 3.71
CA PHE A 75 -2.53 31.81 3.79
C PHE A 75 -3.54 30.88 3.12
N HIS A 76 -3.08 29.98 2.25
CA HIS A 76 -3.89 28.90 1.70
C HIS A 76 -3.22 27.58 2.11
N ASP A 77 -3.97 26.71 2.76
CA ASP A 77 -3.48 25.39 3.15
C ASP A 77 -3.74 24.41 1.99
N LEU A 78 -2.74 24.19 1.14
CA LEU A 78 -2.55 22.88 0.54
C LEU A 78 -1.46 22.17 1.37
N PRO A 79 -1.53 20.86 1.64
CA PRO A 79 -0.41 20.14 2.23
C PRO A 79 0.75 20.17 1.24
N VAL A 80 1.88 20.77 1.63
CA VAL A 80 3.02 21.02 0.73
C VAL A 80 4.14 20.04 1.06
N LEU A 81 4.51 19.25 0.06
CA LEU A 81 5.36 18.07 0.15
C LEU A 81 6.81 18.35 -0.26
N PRO A 82 7.87 17.79 0.38
CA PRO A 82 9.25 18.07 -0.03
C PRO A 82 9.57 17.66 -1.48
N GLY A 83 10.20 18.54 -2.26
CA GLY A 83 10.56 18.36 -3.68
C GLY A 83 9.59 19.02 -4.66
N LEU A 84 9.93 19.04 -5.95
CA LEU A 84 9.13 19.59 -7.06
C LEU A 84 8.53 18.46 -7.90
N VAL A 85 7.38 18.68 -8.55
CA VAL A 85 6.90 17.78 -9.62
C VAL A 85 7.76 18.03 -10.86
N TYR A 86 8.43 17.01 -11.39
CA TYR A 86 9.13 17.11 -12.67
C TYR A 86 8.38 16.38 -13.79
N ARG A 87 8.49 16.89 -15.01
CA ARG A 87 8.03 16.23 -16.24
C ARG A 87 9.15 16.17 -17.27
N THR A 88 9.23 15.08 -18.02
CA THR A 88 10.22 14.86 -19.08
C THR A 88 9.57 14.89 -20.46
N TYR A 89 10.29 15.43 -21.42
CA TYR A 89 9.88 15.52 -22.82
C TYR A 89 11.07 15.18 -23.71
N THR A 90 10.82 14.68 -24.92
CA THR A 90 11.87 14.52 -25.96
C THR A 90 11.54 15.36 -27.17
N GLY A 91 12.54 16.00 -27.75
CA GLY A 91 12.38 16.80 -28.95
C GLY A 91 13.62 17.61 -29.26
N ILE A 92 13.64 18.17 -30.47
CA ILE A 92 14.75 18.98 -30.96
C ILE A 92 14.27 20.43 -30.97
N TRP A 93 14.79 21.25 -30.07
CA TRP A 93 14.39 22.64 -29.91
C TRP A 93 15.58 23.58 -29.99
N GLU A 94 15.31 24.83 -30.39
CA GLU A 94 16.29 25.94 -30.32
C GLU A 94 15.88 26.99 -29.27
N TYR A 95 14.67 26.86 -28.72
CA TYR A 95 14.04 27.66 -27.67
C TYR A 95 13.05 26.76 -26.91
N LEU A 96 12.74 27.08 -25.66
CA LEU A 96 11.77 26.34 -24.85
C LEU A 96 10.43 26.17 -25.61
N PRO A 97 9.93 24.93 -25.76
CA PRO A 97 8.62 24.69 -26.37
C PRO A 97 7.48 25.09 -25.43
N ASP A 98 6.28 25.17 -25.98
CA ASP A 98 5.06 25.23 -25.18
C ASP A 98 4.76 23.85 -24.57
N PHE A 99 5.38 23.56 -23.43
CA PHE A 99 5.19 22.29 -22.70
C PHE A 99 3.74 22.03 -22.30
N ALA A 100 2.91 23.07 -22.15
CA ALA A 100 1.50 22.91 -21.82
C ALA A 100 0.68 22.31 -22.97
N SER A 101 1.16 22.46 -24.22
CA SER A 101 0.57 21.85 -25.41
C SER A 101 1.07 20.42 -25.69
N MET A 102 1.97 19.90 -24.84
CA MET A 102 2.66 18.63 -25.02
C MET A 102 2.30 17.60 -23.96
N THR A 103 2.32 16.33 -24.34
CA THR A 103 2.18 15.20 -23.39
C THR A 103 3.57 14.82 -22.84
N PRO A 104 3.76 14.75 -21.51
CA PRO A 104 5.02 14.32 -20.91
C PRO A 104 5.27 12.82 -21.10
N ILE A 105 6.54 12.43 -21.18
CA ILE A 105 6.98 11.01 -21.27
C ILE A 105 7.02 10.38 -19.89
N THR A 106 7.45 11.15 -18.89
CA THR A 106 7.50 10.72 -17.49
C THR A 106 7.18 11.91 -16.60
N THR A 107 6.50 11.62 -15.48
CA THR A 107 6.26 12.56 -14.40
C THR A 107 6.81 11.95 -13.11
N GLY A 108 7.45 12.74 -12.26
CA GLY A 108 7.97 12.25 -10.98
C GLY A 108 8.26 13.37 -10.00
N ILE A 109 8.95 13.04 -8.90
CA ILE A 109 9.30 13.99 -7.85
C ILE A 109 10.80 14.25 -7.84
N ALA A 110 11.18 15.52 -7.97
CA ALA A 110 12.56 15.97 -7.93
C ALA A 110 12.90 16.55 -6.54
N THR A 111 14.00 16.12 -5.94
CA THR A 111 14.47 16.70 -4.67
C THR A 111 15.10 18.09 -4.86
N ALA A 112 15.51 18.41 -6.09
CA ALA A 112 15.94 19.72 -6.56
C ALA A 112 15.92 19.73 -8.10
N PRO A 113 15.69 20.88 -8.76
CA PRO A 113 15.73 20.97 -10.22
C PRO A 113 17.16 20.76 -10.75
N ASN A 114 17.38 19.73 -11.56
CA ASN A 114 18.64 19.43 -12.24
C ASN A 114 18.44 18.46 -13.43
N THR A 115 19.48 18.20 -14.22
CA THR A 115 19.39 17.38 -15.44
C THR A 115 19.36 15.85 -15.21
N SER A 116 19.52 15.35 -13.98
CA SER A 116 19.58 13.89 -13.70
C SER A 116 18.25 13.16 -13.94
N TYR A 117 17.16 13.89 -14.14
CA TYR A 117 15.83 13.34 -14.42
C TYR A 117 15.58 13.07 -15.91
N ALA A 118 16.49 13.51 -16.78
CA ALA A 118 16.44 13.26 -18.21
C ALA A 118 16.51 11.75 -18.51
N GLN A 119 15.78 11.33 -19.55
CA GLN A 119 15.75 9.93 -20.00
C GLN A 119 16.77 9.65 -21.12
N THR A 120 17.33 10.69 -21.70
CA THR A 120 18.33 10.66 -22.78
C THR A 120 19.42 11.68 -22.50
N GLU A 121 20.60 11.50 -23.12
CA GLU A 121 21.70 12.47 -23.01
C GLU A 121 21.36 13.77 -23.76
N ASP A 122 20.88 13.67 -25.00
CA ASP A 122 20.51 14.84 -25.81
C ASP A 122 18.99 14.88 -26.10
N TYR A 123 18.52 15.99 -26.67
CA TYR A 123 17.19 16.19 -27.22
C TYR A 123 16.04 15.98 -26.22
N PHE A 124 16.15 16.59 -25.04
CA PHE A 124 15.16 16.44 -23.99
C PHE A 124 14.72 17.79 -23.40
N GLY A 125 13.58 17.79 -22.72
CA GLY A 125 13.03 18.92 -22.00
C GLY A 125 12.60 18.49 -20.61
N LEU A 126 12.73 19.41 -19.65
CA LEU A 126 12.30 19.23 -18.27
C LEU A 126 11.43 20.41 -17.84
N THR A 127 10.34 20.11 -17.14
CA THR A 127 9.65 21.12 -16.32
C THR A 127 9.73 20.72 -14.86
N PHE A 128 9.75 21.71 -13.97
CA PHE A 128 9.67 21.55 -12.53
C PHE A 128 8.65 22.52 -11.97
N ASP A 129 7.67 22.01 -11.24
CA ASP A 129 6.57 22.80 -10.66
C ASP A 129 6.47 22.56 -9.15
N GLY A 130 6.23 23.64 -8.39
CA GLY A 130 6.02 23.57 -6.95
C GLY A 130 6.25 24.92 -6.27
N TYR A 131 6.99 24.91 -5.18
CA TYR A 131 7.24 26.05 -4.30
C TYR A 131 8.68 26.08 -3.82
N ILE A 132 9.18 27.29 -3.58
CA ILE A 132 10.43 27.55 -2.86
C ILE A 132 10.12 28.16 -1.48
N ASP A 133 10.56 27.49 -0.40
CA ASP A 133 10.49 28.00 0.97
C ASP A 133 11.70 28.89 1.28
N VAL A 134 11.44 30.14 1.66
CA VAL A 134 12.48 31.08 2.09
C VAL A 134 12.31 31.50 3.56
N PRO A 135 13.40 31.52 4.35
CA PRO A 135 13.30 31.66 5.80
C PRO A 135 12.98 33.08 6.28
N VAL A 136 13.19 34.10 5.42
CA VAL A 136 13.02 35.52 5.75
C VAL A 136 12.41 36.22 4.55
N ALA A 137 11.36 37.02 4.75
CA ALA A 137 10.79 37.84 3.67
C ALA A 137 11.80 38.93 3.23
N GLY A 138 11.85 39.23 1.93
CA GLY A 138 12.65 40.33 1.41
C GLY A 138 13.09 40.13 -0.04
N ASN A 139 14.05 40.95 -0.48
CA ASN A 139 14.54 40.90 -1.86
C ASN A 139 15.53 39.75 -2.05
N TYR A 140 15.17 38.78 -2.87
CA TYR A 140 16.02 37.67 -3.28
C TYR A 140 16.53 37.89 -4.70
N THR A 141 17.75 37.46 -4.97
CA THR A 141 18.28 37.28 -6.33
C THR A 141 18.36 35.78 -6.60
N LEU A 142 17.64 35.32 -7.61
CA LEU A 142 17.65 33.95 -8.11
C LEU A 142 18.62 33.85 -9.29
N PHE A 143 19.44 32.82 -9.33
CA PHE A 143 20.41 32.54 -10.38
C PHE A 143 20.06 31.19 -11.01
N LEU A 144 20.03 31.15 -12.34
CA LEU A 144 19.72 29.98 -13.15
C LEU A 144 20.91 29.75 -14.09
N ASN A 145 21.62 28.65 -13.90
CA ASN A 145 22.75 28.23 -14.74
C ASN A 145 22.31 27.04 -15.59
N SER A 146 22.34 27.17 -16.91
CA SER A 146 21.91 26.09 -17.80
C SER A 146 22.73 25.96 -19.09
N ASP A 147 22.75 24.73 -19.61
CA ASP A 147 23.23 24.32 -20.94
C ASP A 147 22.24 23.24 -21.39
N ASP A 148 21.39 23.45 -22.42
CA ASP A 148 21.06 24.68 -23.15
C ASP A 148 20.11 25.62 -22.35
N GLY A 149 18.90 25.89 -22.85
CA GLY A 149 18.07 27.03 -22.46
C GLY A 149 17.09 26.74 -21.32
N SER A 150 16.84 27.74 -20.47
CA SER A 150 15.93 27.64 -19.33
C SER A 150 15.22 28.95 -18.95
N ARG A 151 14.11 28.82 -18.22
CA ARG A 151 13.36 29.95 -17.64
C ARG A 151 12.87 29.60 -16.25
N LEU A 152 12.78 30.61 -15.38
CA LEU A 152 12.28 30.49 -14.02
C LEU A 152 11.24 31.58 -13.73
N TRP A 153 10.09 31.15 -13.22
CA TRP A 153 8.98 31.99 -12.78
C TRP A 153 8.76 31.87 -11.28
N ILE A 154 8.30 32.96 -10.65
CA ILE A 154 7.72 32.95 -9.31
C ILE A 154 6.28 33.44 -9.41
N GLY A 155 5.32 32.56 -9.08
CA GLY A 155 3.95 32.72 -9.55
C GLY A 155 3.91 32.90 -11.07
N ASP A 156 3.16 33.89 -11.56
CA ASP A 156 3.09 34.19 -13.00
C ASP A 156 4.21 35.13 -13.50
N GLN A 157 5.11 35.58 -12.62
CA GLN A 157 6.17 36.53 -12.99
C GLN A 157 7.42 35.80 -13.47
N LEU A 158 7.81 36.01 -14.72
CA LEU A 158 9.11 35.58 -15.24
C LEU A 158 10.23 36.36 -14.53
N VAL A 159 11.08 35.66 -13.77
CA VAL A 159 12.17 36.27 -12.98
C VAL A 159 13.50 36.11 -13.69
N VAL A 160 13.76 34.93 -14.28
CA VAL A 160 15.01 34.65 -15.01
C VAL A 160 14.67 34.09 -16.39
N ASP A 161 15.18 34.74 -17.43
CA ASP A 161 15.08 34.28 -18.82
C ASP A 161 16.47 33.96 -19.35
N ASN A 162 16.77 32.67 -19.46
CA ASN A 162 18.01 32.09 -19.98
C ASN A 162 17.70 31.17 -21.17
N ASP A 163 16.71 31.54 -21.99
CA ASP A 163 16.24 30.71 -23.10
C ASP A 163 17.10 30.90 -24.37
N GLY A 164 17.09 29.89 -25.25
CA GLY A 164 17.89 29.82 -26.47
C GLY A 164 19.08 28.83 -26.37
N LEU A 165 19.77 28.64 -27.49
CA LEU A 165 20.96 27.77 -27.54
C LEU A 165 22.21 28.47 -27.00
N HIS A 166 22.88 27.83 -26.04
CA HIS A 166 24.14 28.30 -25.47
C HIS A 166 24.76 27.21 -24.60
N GLY A 167 26.11 27.21 -24.52
CA GLY A 167 26.80 26.45 -23.48
C GLY A 167 26.44 26.96 -22.06
N ALA A 168 26.93 26.29 -21.02
CA ALA A 168 26.70 26.66 -19.62
C ALA A 168 26.79 28.17 -19.35
N LEU A 169 25.63 28.78 -19.09
CA LEU A 169 25.45 30.22 -18.88
C LEU A 169 24.59 30.46 -17.64
N GLU A 170 25.08 31.30 -16.73
CA GLU A 170 24.32 31.76 -15.56
C GLU A 170 23.68 33.12 -15.81
N VAL A 171 22.36 33.20 -15.63
CA VAL A 171 21.59 34.45 -15.61
C VAL A 171 20.89 34.60 -14.27
N SER A 172 20.63 35.84 -13.84
CA SER A 172 19.98 36.12 -12.57
C SER A 172 18.88 37.16 -12.67
N GLY A 173 17.90 37.08 -11.77
CA GLY A 173 16.84 38.06 -11.61
C GLY A 173 16.50 38.27 -10.14
N SER A 174 16.00 39.45 -9.79
CA SER A 174 15.62 39.77 -8.41
C SER A 174 14.10 39.88 -8.25
N ILE A 175 13.59 39.37 -7.13
CA ILE A 175 12.17 39.44 -6.76
C ILE A 175 12.03 39.52 -5.24
N ASN A 176 10.99 40.20 -4.75
CA ASN A 176 10.64 40.15 -3.34
C ASN A 176 9.84 38.87 -3.05
N LEU A 177 10.39 38.02 -2.18
CA LEU A 177 9.72 36.81 -1.71
C LEU A 177 9.18 37.01 -0.30
N GLN A 178 8.05 36.37 -0.02
CA GLN A 178 7.52 36.28 1.35
C GLN A 178 8.21 35.15 2.11
N LYS A 179 8.31 35.29 3.43
CA LYS A 179 8.76 34.19 4.29
C LYS A 179 7.80 33.01 4.09
N GLY A 180 8.33 31.80 3.96
CA GLY A 180 7.53 30.63 3.66
C GLY A 180 7.58 30.31 2.16
N LEU A 181 6.55 29.60 1.72
CA LEU A 181 6.44 29.06 0.37
C LEU A 181 6.07 30.13 -0.66
N ASN A 182 6.76 30.13 -1.78
CA ASN A 182 6.48 30.96 -2.94
C ASN A 182 6.39 30.05 -4.18
N PRO A 183 5.32 30.10 -4.99
CA PRO A 183 5.19 29.24 -6.17
C PRO A 183 6.37 29.42 -7.12
N ILE A 184 6.91 28.34 -7.65
CA ILE A 184 8.03 28.35 -8.59
C ILE A 184 7.78 27.35 -9.73
N THR A 185 8.04 27.82 -10.95
CA THR A 185 8.07 26.98 -12.15
C THR A 185 9.43 27.17 -12.83
N ILE A 186 10.04 26.07 -13.27
CA ILE A 186 11.30 26.07 -14.02
C ILE A 186 11.13 25.21 -15.26
N HIS A 187 11.43 25.77 -16.42
CA HIS A 187 11.46 25.04 -17.69
C HIS A 187 12.90 24.98 -18.21
N PHE A 188 13.28 23.86 -18.81
CA PHE A 188 14.60 23.60 -19.36
C PHE A 188 14.51 22.76 -20.64
N PHE A 189 15.41 22.96 -21.60
CA PHE A 189 15.64 22.04 -22.70
C PHE A 189 17.13 21.85 -22.96
N GLU A 190 17.48 20.66 -23.46
CA GLU A 190 18.80 20.29 -23.95
C GLU A 190 18.70 19.86 -25.42
N ARG A 191 19.47 20.50 -26.31
CA ARG A 191 19.53 20.07 -27.71
C ARG A 191 20.64 19.05 -27.93
N GLY A 192 21.84 19.32 -27.46
CA GLY A 192 22.90 18.33 -27.37
C GLY A 192 24.28 18.90 -27.08
N GLY A 193 25.12 18.14 -26.38
CA GLY A 193 26.39 18.63 -25.87
C GLY A 193 26.61 18.25 -24.41
N ASP A 194 27.21 19.15 -23.62
CA ASP A 194 27.23 19.03 -22.17
C ASP A 194 25.93 19.61 -21.62
N GLN A 195 25.41 19.07 -20.50
CA GLN A 195 24.11 19.48 -19.96
C GLN A 195 24.21 19.91 -18.50
N ILE A 196 23.60 21.04 -18.14
CA ILE A 196 23.52 21.49 -16.74
C ILE A 196 22.24 22.27 -16.47
N LEU A 197 21.74 22.15 -15.24
CA LEU A 197 20.67 22.98 -14.71
C LEU A 197 20.90 23.13 -13.21
N ASP A 198 21.34 24.32 -12.78
CA ASP A 198 21.54 24.65 -11.37
C ASP A 198 20.72 25.89 -10.99
N VAL A 199 20.08 25.83 -9.82
CA VAL A 199 19.33 26.95 -9.24
C VAL A 199 19.98 27.39 -7.93
N GLN A 200 20.33 28.67 -7.86
CA GLN A 200 20.94 29.28 -6.68
C GLN A 200 20.19 30.54 -6.27
N TYR A 201 20.35 30.96 -5.02
CA TYR A 201 19.72 32.16 -4.49
C TYR A 201 20.63 32.94 -3.54
N MET A 202 20.37 34.24 -3.44
CA MET A 202 20.99 35.17 -2.49
C MET A 202 19.88 36.06 -1.92
N GLY A 203 19.87 36.32 -0.61
CA GLY A 203 18.81 37.10 0.02
C GLY A 203 19.16 37.58 1.42
N PRO A 204 18.18 38.11 2.18
CA PRO A 204 18.40 38.60 3.54
C PRO A 204 19.01 37.51 4.44
N GLY A 205 20.26 37.73 4.89
CA GLY A 205 20.98 36.78 5.74
C GLY A 205 21.51 35.54 5.02
N ILE A 206 21.40 35.46 3.69
CA ILE A 206 21.77 34.31 2.85
C ILE A 206 22.77 34.80 1.80
N SER A 207 24.04 34.39 1.93
CA SER A 207 25.02 34.53 0.83
C SER A 207 24.65 33.62 -0.33
N LYS A 208 25.05 33.98 -1.56
CA LYS A 208 24.81 33.18 -2.78
C LYS A 208 25.18 31.71 -2.54
N GLN A 209 24.21 30.83 -2.68
CA GLN A 209 24.36 29.38 -2.51
C GLN A 209 23.30 28.63 -3.32
N ALA A 210 23.50 27.34 -3.54
CA ALA A 210 22.44 26.48 -4.08
C ALA A 210 21.21 26.51 -3.18
N VAL A 211 20.02 26.50 -3.76
CA VAL A 211 18.79 26.39 -2.97
C VAL A 211 18.81 25.02 -2.26
N PRO A 212 18.74 24.96 -0.92
CA PRO A 212 18.76 23.70 -0.19
C PRO A 212 17.63 22.78 -0.66
N SER A 213 17.87 21.46 -0.72
CA SER A 213 16.83 20.51 -1.14
C SER A 213 15.59 20.55 -0.25
N THR A 214 15.77 20.92 1.02
CA THR A 214 14.70 21.11 2.02
C THR A 214 13.85 22.36 1.78
N SER A 215 14.26 23.24 0.88
CA SER A 215 13.51 24.45 0.51
C SER A 215 12.60 24.22 -0.69
N TRP A 216 12.63 23.05 -1.32
CA TRP A 216 11.73 22.72 -2.42
C TRP A 216 10.50 22.01 -1.88
N HIS A 217 9.32 22.45 -2.32
CA HIS A 217 8.06 21.80 -1.98
C HIS A 217 7.13 21.73 -3.18
N ARG A 218 6.10 20.88 -3.15
CA ARG A 218 5.09 20.71 -4.20
C ARG A 218 3.71 20.54 -3.58
N ASP A 219 2.67 20.69 -4.39
CA ASP A 219 1.34 20.28 -4.00
C ASP A 219 1.27 18.75 -3.79
N ASP A 220 0.39 18.34 -2.88
CA ASP A 220 0.09 16.93 -2.63
C ASP A 220 -0.87 16.37 -3.69
N ASP A 221 -0.32 15.88 -4.80
CA ASP A 221 -1.04 15.08 -5.82
C ASP A 221 -1.37 13.66 -5.31
N SER A 222 -1.59 13.46 -4.00
CA SER A 222 -1.89 12.16 -3.39
C SER A 222 -2.92 11.39 -4.21
N VAL A 223 -2.47 10.24 -4.70
CA VAL A 223 -3.28 9.24 -5.39
C VAL A 223 -4.55 9.00 -4.59
N GLN A 224 -5.70 9.28 -5.20
CA GLN A 224 -7.01 8.98 -4.64
C GLN A 224 -7.51 7.64 -5.21
N LEU A 225 -8.72 7.20 -4.83
CA LEU A 225 -9.39 6.04 -5.46
C LEU A 225 -9.35 6.09 -6.99
N TYR A 226 -9.37 7.31 -7.55
CA TYR A 226 -9.20 7.57 -8.97
C TYR A 226 -8.37 8.83 -9.22
N ASP A 227 -7.78 8.92 -10.41
CA ASP A 227 -7.07 10.10 -10.88
C ASP A 227 -8.05 11.28 -11.05
N ASN A 228 -7.74 12.47 -10.52
CA ASN A 228 -8.64 13.63 -10.62
C ASN A 228 -8.84 14.08 -12.07
N ASP A 229 -7.86 13.78 -12.94
CA ASP A 229 -7.93 14.04 -14.37
C ASP A 229 -8.69 12.94 -15.14
N ALA A 230 -9.16 11.89 -14.46
CA ALA A 230 -9.91 10.81 -15.11
C ALA A 230 -11.24 11.30 -15.67
N TYR A 231 -11.44 11.08 -16.97
CA TYR A 231 -12.69 11.39 -17.63
C TYR A 231 -13.83 10.51 -17.09
N LEU A 232 -14.86 11.13 -16.52
CA LEU A 232 -16.05 10.41 -16.09
C LEU A 232 -16.79 9.85 -17.29
N VAL A 233 -16.96 8.53 -17.33
CA VAL A 233 -17.86 7.85 -18.25
C VAL A 233 -19.14 7.51 -17.47
N PRO A 234 -20.26 8.22 -17.72
CA PRO A 234 -21.53 7.86 -17.11
C PRO A 234 -22.04 6.53 -17.64
N LEU A 235 -22.85 5.81 -16.85
CA LEU A 235 -23.42 4.53 -17.28
C LEU A 235 -24.24 4.67 -18.59
N ALA A 236 -24.88 5.82 -18.79
CA ALA A 236 -25.62 6.14 -20.02
C ALA A 236 -24.74 6.16 -21.29
N GLN A 237 -23.42 6.32 -21.15
CA GLN A 237 -22.44 6.30 -22.23
C GLN A 237 -21.79 4.92 -22.42
N ALA A 238 -22.30 3.86 -21.79
CA ALA A 238 -21.69 2.53 -21.85
C ALA A 238 -21.40 2.04 -23.27
N ALA A 239 -22.28 2.32 -24.24
CA ALA A 239 -22.10 1.95 -25.65
C ALA A 239 -20.83 2.53 -26.29
N ASN A 240 -20.32 3.65 -25.76
CA ASN A 240 -19.14 4.36 -26.25
C ASN A 240 -17.88 4.06 -25.42
N LEU A 241 -17.94 3.13 -24.46
CA LEU A 241 -16.90 2.92 -23.45
C LEU A 241 -15.49 2.72 -24.05
N GLN A 242 -15.34 1.87 -25.07
CA GLN A 242 -14.04 1.66 -25.73
C GLN A 242 -13.55 2.96 -26.41
N THR A 243 -14.42 3.64 -27.14
CA THR A 243 -14.07 4.90 -27.82
C THR A 243 -13.66 5.97 -26.83
N LEU A 244 -14.32 6.06 -25.68
CA LEU A 244 -13.98 7.03 -24.62
C LEU A 244 -12.65 6.69 -23.95
N LEU A 245 -12.38 5.40 -23.71
CA LEU A 245 -11.08 4.93 -23.23
C LEU A 245 -9.96 5.29 -24.20
N ASP A 246 -10.15 5.03 -25.50
CA ASP A 246 -9.16 5.33 -26.55
C ASP A 246 -8.96 6.83 -26.79
N THR A 247 -9.92 7.67 -26.37
CA THR A 247 -9.85 9.13 -26.55
C THR A 247 -9.18 9.83 -25.38
N HIS A 248 -9.41 9.36 -24.16
CA HIS A 248 -8.98 10.08 -22.94
C HIS A 248 -7.83 9.39 -22.21
N ASP A 249 -7.52 8.14 -22.55
CA ASP A 249 -6.54 7.25 -21.91
C ASP A 249 -6.80 6.92 -20.42
N ILE A 250 -7.33 7.87 -19.65
CA ILE A 250 -7.63 7.78 -18.23
C ILE A 250 -9.13 8.03 -18.06
N ILE A 251 -9.86 6.99 -17.66
CA ILE A 251 -11.30 7.07 -17.43
C ILE A 251 -11.68 6.61 -16.04
N ARG A 252 -12.74 7.22 -15.49
CA ARG A 252 -13.44 6.72 -14.29
C ARG A 252 -14.87 6.34 -14.64
N LEU A 253 -15.34 5.23 -14.10
CA LEU A 253 -16.67 4.70 -14.36
C LEU A 253 -17.58 5.00 -13.19
N GLU A 254 -18.83 5.39 -13.45
CA GLU A 254 -19.88 5.34 -12.41
C GLU A 254 -20.15 3.89 -11.98
N SER A 255 -20.68 3.69 -10.77
CA SER A 255 -21.17 2.36 -10.38
C SER A 255 -22.30 1.91 -11.30
N GLY A 256 -22.25 0.66 -11.78
CA GLY A 256 -23.26 0.11 -12.67
C GLY A 256 -22.74 -0.96 -13.62
N ASP A 257 -23.66 -1.55 -14.39
CA ASP A 257 -23.35 -2.66 -15.31
C ASP A 257 -23.22 -2.19 -16.76
N TYR A 258 -21.98 -1.88 -17.16
CA TYR A 258 -21.60 -1.54 -18.52
C TYR A 258 -21.63 -2.76 -19.45
N SER A 259 -21.71 -3.99 -18.93
CA SER A 259 -21.77 -5.19 -19.79
C SER A 259 -23.11 -5.34 -20.52
N VAL A 260 -24.16 -4.64 -20.07
CA VAL A 260 -25.50 -4.70 -20.67
C VAL A 260 -25.59 -3.91 -21.98
N SER A 261 -25.03 -2.71 -22.03
CA SER A 261 -25.14 -1.79 -23.18
C SER A 261 -23.79 -1.32 -23.73
N GLY A 262 -22.68 -1.73 -23.10
CA GLY A 262 -21.33 -1.44 -23.57
C GLY A 262 -20.76 -2.51 -24.48
N PRO A 263 -19.45 -2.42 -24.79
CA PRO A 263 -18.82 -3.36 -25.71
C PRO A 263 -18.78 -4.78 -25.13
N ALA A 264 -18.89 -5.77 -26.00
CA ALA A 264 -18.77 -7.18 -25.61
C ALA A 264 -17.39 -7.52 -25.05
N GLU A 265 -16.37 -6.74 -25.42
CA GLU A 265 -14.99 -6.82 -24.95
C GLU A 265 -14.41 -5.41 -24.88
N LEU A 266 -13.80 -5.07 -23.75
CA LEU A 266 -13.00 -3.86 -23.56
C LEU A 266 -11.54 -4.26 -23.71
N VAL A 267 -10.82 -3.61 -24.61
CA VAL A 267 -9.42 -3.91 -24.95
C VAL A 267 -8.53 -2.83 -24.37
N LEU A 268 -7.53 -3.25 -23.59
CA LEU A 268 -6.59 -2.36 -22.91
C LEU A 268 -5.34 -2.10 -23.76
N SER A 269 -5.06 -0.83 -24.03
CA SER A 269 -3.81 -0.36 -24.64
C SER A 269 -2.81 0.11 -23.57
N SER A 270 -1.55 0.28 -23.96
CA SER A 270 -0.50 0.75 -23.05
C SER A 270 -0.81 2.14 -22.49
N ASN A 271 -0.40 2.40 -21.26
CA ASN A 271 -0.60 3.65 -20.50
C ASN A 271 -2.06 4.01 -20.18
N GLN A 272 -3.04 3.20 -20.60
CA GLN A 272 -4.44 3.44 -20.28
C GLN A 272 -4.73 3.12 -18.81
N LYS A 273 -5.58 3.94 -18.18
CA LYS A 273 -6.04 3.76 -16.81
C LYS A 273 -7.58 3.70 -16.75
N ILE A 274 -8.09 2.68 -16.06
CA ILE A 274 -9.53 2.50 -15.86
C ILE A 274 -9.81 2.42 -14.36
N TYR A 275 -10.51 3.41 -13.84
CA TYR A 275 -10.94 3.46 -12.45
C TYR A 275 -12.42 3.09 -12.35
N GLY A 276 -12.72 1.88 -11.91
CA GLY A 276 -14.07 1.50 -11.52
C GLY A 276 -14.45 2.05 -10.15
N MET A 277 -15.73 1.90 -9.81
CA MET A 277 -16.31 2.14 -8.48
C MET A 277 -16.93 0.85 -7.94
N PRO A 278 -17.12 0.69 -6.62
CA PRO A 278 -17.85 -0.46 -6.08
C PRO A 278 -19.17 -0.71 -6.82
N GLY A 279 -19.34 -1.93 -7.34
CA GLY A 279 -20.50 -2.31 -8.16
C GLY A 279 -20.33 -2.13 -9.68
N THR A 280 -19.18 -1.63 -10.15
CA THR A 280 -18.88 -1.50 -11.58
C THR A 280 -18.68 -2.87 -12.22
N ILE A 281 -19.43 -3.15 -13.29
CA ILE A 281 -19.36 -4.39 -14.06
C ILE A 281 -19.11 -4.07 -15.53
N ILE A 282 -18.12 -4.74 -16.13
CA ILE A 282 -17.85 -4.76 -17.57
C ILE A 282 -17.97 -6.19 -18.11
N SER A 283 -18.00 -6.35 -19.43
CA SER A 283 -18.09 -7.68 -20.05
C SER A 283 -16.78 -8.46 -19.91
N LYS A 284 -15.89 -8.39 -20.90
CA LYS A 284 -14.56 -9.00 -20.90
C LYS A 284 -13.52 -7.90 -20.91
N LEU A 285 -12.45 -8.04 -20.13
CA LEU A 285 -11.27 -7.17 -20.23
C LEU A 285 -10.15 -7.95 -20.90
N THR A 286 -9.72 -7.52 -22.08
CA THR A 286 -8.64 -8.16 -22.83
C THR A 286 -7.38 -7.31 -22.81
N VAL A 287 -6.27 -7.96 -22.49
CA VAL A 287 -4.93 -7.38 -22.46
C VAL A 287 -4.13 -8.01 -23.61
N PRO A 288 -3.97 -7.31 -24.74
CA PRO A 288 -3.13 -7.76 -25.84
C PRO A 288 -1.66 -7.93 -25.43
N GLY A 289 -0.94 -8.80 -26.13
CA GLY A 289 0.51 -8.91 -25.94
C GLY A 289 1.23 -7.61 -26.28
N GLY A 290 2.19 -7.21 -25.45
CA GLY A 290 2.92 -5.96 -25.61
C GLY A 290 2.32 -4.76 -24.86
N THR A 291 1.18 -4.91 -24.18
CA THR A 291 0.59 -3.84 -23.34
C THR A 291 1.47 -3.53 -22.14
N LYS A 292 1.74 -2.24 -21.90
CA LYS A 292 2.61 -1.77 -20.83
C LYS A 292 2.01 -0.64 -20.01
N ASN A 293 2.41 -0.57 -18.73
CA ASN A 293 2.19 0.59 -17.86
C ASN A 293 0.72 1.00 -17.72
N SER A 294 -0.20 0.06 -17.87
CA SER A 294 -1.64 0.30 -17.73
C SER A 294 -2.13 -0.03 -16.32
N PHE A 295 -3.20 0.63 -15.89
CA PHE A 295 -3.78 0.46 -14.55
C PHE A 295 -5.28 0.19 -14.66
N VAL A 296 -5.79 -0.81 -13.94
CA VAL A 296 -7.24 -1.06 -13.86
C VAL A 296 -7.63 -1.39 -12.43
N SER A 297 -8.69 -0.77 -11.91
CA SER A 297 -9.11 -0.99 -10.54
C SER A 297 -10.62 -1.07 -10.32
N TYR A 298 -11.03 -1.70 -9.21
CA TYR A 298 -12.37 -1.63 -8.59
C TYR A 298 -13.53 -1.97 -9.53
N LEU A 299 -13.43 -3.10 -10.24
CA LEU A 299 -14.49 -3.57 -11.13
C LEU A 299 -14.62 -5.09 -11.15
N ARG A 300 -15.69 -5.56 -11.78
CA ARG A 300 -15.89 -6.95 -12.18
C ARG A 300 -15.90 -7.07 -13.69
N ALA A 301 -15.12 -7.99 -14.26
CA ALA A 301 -15.26 -8.39 -15.65
C ALA A 301 -15.97 -9.77 -15.73
N ASN A 302 -17.24 -9.77 -16.15
CA ASN A 302 -18.10 -10.96 -16.20
C ASN A 302 -17.48 -12.14 -16.97
N ASN A 303 -16.77 -11.86 -18.06
CA ASN A 303 -16.12 -12.85 -18.92
C ASN A 303 -14.60 -12.95 -18.68
N GLY A 304 -14.14 -12.40 -17.56
CA GLY A 304 -12.76 -12.51 -17.09
C GLY A 304 -11.82 -11.41 -17.58
N LEU A 305 -10.65 -11.40 -16.94
CA LEU A 305 -9.44 -10.69 -17.35
C LEU A 305 -8.62 -11.67 -18.21
N TYR A 306 -8.50 -11.35 -19.50
CA TYR A 306 -7.98 -12.25 -20.52
C TYR A 306 -6.67 -11.74 -21.11
N PHE A 307 -5.63 -12.55 -21.01
CA PHE A 307 -4.34 -12.30 -21.67
C PHE A 307 -4.24 -13.20 -22.91
N ALA A 308 -4.22 -12.56 -24.09
CA ALA A 308 -4.24 -13.26 -25.37
C ALA A 308 -2.87 -13.87 -25.74
N PRO A 309 -2.83 -14.98 -26.52
CA PRO A 309 -1.58 -15.61 -26.95
C PRO A 309 -0.63 -14.64 -27.63
N SER A 310 0.59 -14.50 -27.10
CA SER A 310 1.61 -13.64 -27.65
C SER A 310 2.99 -13.90 -27.06
N SER A 311 4.03 -13.76 -27.90
CA SER A 311 5.43 -13.70 -27.46
C SER A 311 5.89 -12.30 -27.03
N LEU A 312 5.08 -11.27 -27.29
CA LEU A 312 5.35 -9.91 -26.82
C LEU A 312 5.00 -9.78 -25.33
N PRO A 313 5.95 -9.40 -24.46
CA PRO A 313 5.68 -9.28 -23.03
C PRO A 313 4.62 -8.22 -22.71
N VAL A 314 3.60 -8.62 -21.94
CA VAL A 314 2.73 -7.73 -21.17
C VAL A 314 3.46 -7.38 -19.88
N THR A 315 3.74 -6.11 -19.63
CA THR A 315 4.64 -5.74 -18.51
C THR A 315 4.37 -4.40 -17.85
N GLY A 316 4.64 -4.29 -16.55
CA GLY A 316 4.45 -3.05 -15.79
C GLY A 316 2.99 -2.66 -15.60
N ASN A 317 2.05 -3.59 -15.78
CA ASN A 317 0.62 -3.30 -15.60
C ASN A 317 0.19 -3.64 -14.17
N GLU A 318 -0.76 -2.86 -13.64
CA GLU A 318 -1.38 -3.08 -12.35
C GLU A 318 -2.88 -3.35 -12.49
N PHE A 319 -3.35 -4.42 -11.85
CA PHE A 319 -4.76 -4.77 -11.74
C PHE A 319 -5.13 -4.85 -10.26
N ARG A 320 -6.08 -4.04 -9.80
CA ARG A 320 -6.40 -3.88 -8.38
C ARG A 320 -7.88 -4.07 -8.05
N ALA A 321 -8.18 -4.70 -6.91
CA ALA A 321 -9.52 -4.77 -6.33
C ALA A 321 -10.60 -5.31 -7.28
N PHE A 322 -10.28 -6.38 -8.02
CA PHE A 322 -11.25 -7.05 -8.86
C PHE A 322 -12.12 -8.00 -8.04
N ASN A 323 -13.41 -8.07 -8.38
CA ASN A 323 -14.33 -9.03 -7.78
C ASN A 323 -14.89 -9.98 -8.85
N ASN A 324 -15.02 -11.26 -8.50
CA ASN A 324 -15.63 -12.31 -9.33
C ASN A 324 -15.19 -12.25 -10.79
N THR A 325 -13.87 -12.11 -11.01
CA THR A 325 -13.26 -11.92 -12.33
C THR A 325 -12.19 -12.97 -12.53
N HIS A 326 -12.44 -13.94 -13.41
CA HIS A 326 -11.45 -14.99 -13.68
C HIS A 326 -10.25 -14.44 -14.44
N ILE A 327 -9.04 -14.75 -13.97
CA ILE A 327 -7.81 -14.49 -14.71
C ILE A 327 -7.56 -15.68 -15.63
N LYS A 328 -7.47 -15.41 -16.94
CA LYS A 328 -7.14 -16.42 -17.95
C LYS A 328 -5.96 -15.96 -18.78
N VAL A 329 -4.90 -16.77 -18.76
CA VAL A 329 -3.69 -16.57 -19.55
C VAL A 329 -3.56 -17.73 -20.53
N ASP A 330 -3.73 -17.46 -21.83
CA ASP A 330 -3.61 -18.47 -22.89
C ASP A 330 -2.32 -18.20 -23.68
N ASN A 331 -1.26 -18.95 -23.43
CA ASN A 331 0.04 -18.86 -24.13
C ASN A 331 0.61 -17.42 -24.23
N ALA A 332 0.26 -16.55 -23.29
CA ALA A 332 0.73 -15.17 -23.25
C ALA A 332 2.04 -15.06 -22.46
N THR A 333 2.78 -13.99 -22.73
CA THR A 333 4.03 -13.67 -22.04
C THR A 333 3.78 -12.54 -21.06
N LEU A 334 3.89 -12.81 -19.75
CA LEU A 334 3.66 -11.83 -18.68
C LEU A 334 4.95 -11.61 -17.89
N GLN A 335 5.36 -10.35 -17.74
CA GLN A 335 6.54 -9.97 -16.98
C GLN A 335 6.26 -8.80 -16.05
N ASN A 336 6.66 -8.86 -14.78
CA ASN A 336 6.64 -7.68 -13.90
C ASN A 336 5.25 -7.01 -13.83
N ASN A 337 4.16 -7.78 -13.76
CA ASN A 337 2.82 -7.23 -13.53
C ASN A 337 2.41 -7.41 -12.07
N LEU A 338 1.57 -6.51 -11.59
CA LEU A 338 1.06 -6.50 -10.23
C LEU A 338 -0.46 -6.78 -10.24
N PHE A 339 -0.87 -7.80 -9.50
CA PHE A 339 -2.27 -8.14 -9.27
C PHE A 339 -2.56 -8.05 -7.78
N VAL A 340 -3.46 -7.16 -7.37
CA VAL A 340 -3.77 -6.93 -5.95
C VAL A 340 -5.26 -7.04 -5.69
N GLY A 341 -5.64 -7.73 -4.63
CA GLY A 341 -6.97 -7.54 -4.05
C GLY A 341 -8.08 -8.30 -4.76
N PHE A 342 -7.78 -9.44 -5.39
CA PHE A 342 -8.76 -10.21 -6.15
C PHE A 342 -9.67 -11.04 -5.24
N MET A 343 -10.97 -10.81 -5.34
CA MET A 343 -11.99 -11.55 -4.61
C MET A 343 -12.76 -12.50 -5.54
N LEU A 344 -13.10 -13.69 -5.05
CA LEU A 344 -13.83 -14.72 -5.80
C LEU A 344 -13.21 -15.04 -7.17
N THR A 345 -11.88 -15.08 -7.25
CA THR A 345 -11.15 -15.09 -8.52
C THR A 345 -10.36 -16.37 -8.72
N ARG A 346 -10.68 -17.11 -9.78
CA ARG A 346 -9.85 -18.22 -10.25
C ARG A 346 -8.70 -17.72 -11.12
N VAL A 347 -7.55 -18.37 -11.02
CA VAL A 347 -6.35 -18.07 -11.82
C VAL A 347 -6.00 -19.27 -12.68
N HIS A 348 -6.25 -19.19 -13.98
CA HIS A 348 -5.94 -20.25 -14.95
C HIS A 348 -4.90 -19.75 -15.95
N ILE A 349 -3.71 -20.34 -15.86
CA ILE A 349 -2.58 -20.07 -16.72
C ILE A 349 -2.25 -21.34 -17.49
N ASP A 350 -2.34 -21.26 -18.81
CA ASP A 350 -1.94 -22.33 -19.72
C ASP A 350 -0.93 -21.78 -20.75
N ASN A 351 0.34 -22.01 -20.47
CA ASN A 351 1.45 -21.71 -21.37
C ASN A 351 2.00 -22.96 -22.07
N THR A 352 1.27 -24.08 -22.08
CA THR A 352 1.81 -25.36 -22.57
C THR A 352 2.30 -25.32 -24.01
N GLN A 353 1.74 -24.43 -24.85
CA GLN A 353 2.08 -24.26 -26.26
C GLN A 353 2.92 -22.99 -26.55
N GLY A 354 3.19 -22.15 -25.56
CA GLY A 354 3.93 -20.89 -25.74
C GLY A 354 3.78 -19.90 -24.58
N GLY A 355 4.63 -18.86 -24.58
CA GLY A 355 4.65 -17.84 -23.52
C GLY A 355 5.26 -18.34 -22.21
N TYR A 356 5.28 -17.46 -21.21
CA TYR A 356 5.80 -17.70 -19.85
C TYR A 356 5.35 -16.60 -18.89
N LEU A 357 5.54 -16.85 -17.59
CA LEU A 357 5.35 -15.85 -16.54
C LEU A 357 6.68 -15.59 -15.82
N ARG A 358 7.13 -14.34 -15.75
CA ARG A 358 8.31 -13.96 -14.98
C ARG A 358 8.03 -12.80 -14.03
N ASN A 359 8.45 -12.93 -12.77
CA ASN A 359 8.44 -11.84 -11.79
C ASN A 359 7.06 -11.18 -11.55
N ASN A 360 5.96 -11.88 -11.81
CA ASN A 360 4.63 -11.32 -11.56
C ASN A 360 4.27 -11.47 -10.07
N ARG A 361 3.60 -10.45 -9.53
CA ARG A 361 3.21 -10.40 -8.13
C ARG A 361 1.70 -10.57 -8.02
N PHE A 362 1.26 -11.62 -7.33
CA PHE A 362 -0.14 -11.92 -7.06
C PHE A 362 -0.40 -11.75 -5.57
N VAL A 363 -1.07 -10.66 -5.21
CA VAL A 363 -1.24 -10.21 -3.84
C VAL A 363 -2.72 -10.26 -3.49
N ARG A 364 -3.05 -11.01 -2.43
CA ARG A 364 -4.40 -11.21 -1.92
C ARG A 364 -5.38 -11.76 -2.96
N PHE A 365 -5.59 -13.07 -2.92
CA PHE A 365 -6.60 -13.77 -3.71
C PHE A 365 -7.54 -14.55 -2.79
N THR A 366 -8.85 -14.37 -2.95
CA THR A 366 -9.84 -15.29 -2.37
C THR A 366 -10.56 -16.03 -3.48
N VAL A 367 -10.76 -17.33 -3.29
CA VAL A 367 -11.44 -18.16 -4.30
C VAL A 367 -12.50 -19.01 -3.63
N HIS A 368 -13.76 -18.62 -3.81
CA HIS A 368 -14.91 -19.42 -3.42
C HIS A 368 -15.61 -19.92 -4.69
N ALA A 369 -15.07 -20.99 -5.28
CA ALA A 369 -15.48 -21.48 -6.59
C ALA A 369 -15.84 -22.96 -6.56
N TRP A 370 -16.79 -23.37 -7.40
CA TRP A 370 -17.18 -24.77 -7.58
C TRP A 370 -16.16 -25.60 -8.38
N ASP A 371 -15.16 -24.95 -8.99
CA ASP A 371 -14.18 -25.55 -9.89
C ASP A 371 -12.74 -25.34 -9.36
N GLN A 372 -11.74 -25.71 -10.17
CA GLN A 372 -10.32 -25.53 -9.84
C GLN A 372 -9.92 -24.05 -9.68
N GLN A 373 -9.06 -23.77 -8.71
CA GLN A 373 -8.81 -22.42 -8.18
C GLN A 373 -7.51 -21.81 -8.71
N LEU A 374 -6.41 -22.54 -8.63
CA LEU A 374 -5.10 -22.14 -9.18
C LEU A 374 -4.57 -23.20 -10.13
N VAL A 375 -4.51 -22.89 -11.42
CA VAL A 375 -3.90 -23.74 -12.44
C VAL A 375 -2.77 -22.98 -13.11
N MET A 376 -1.58 -23.55 -13.10
CA MET A 376 -0.38 -22.98 -13.71
C MET A 376 0.37 -24.04 -14.50
N ASN A 377 0.09 -24.12 -15.80
CA ASN A 377 0.82 -25.00 -16.71
C ASN A 377 1.86 -24.19 -17.47
N GLY A 378 3.13 -24.52 -17.25
CA GLY A 378 4.26 -23.88 -17.91
C GLY A 378 4.51 -24.43 -19.31
N ASN A 379 5.50 -23.83 -19.99
CA ASN A 379 5.81 -24.14 -21.37
C ASN A 379 6.47 -25.51 -21.52
N THR A 380 5.80 -26.42 -22.26
CA THR A 380 6.30 -27.78 -22.48
C THR A 380 7.31 -27.87 -23.63
N VAL A 381 7.40 -26.82 -24.47
CA VAL A 381 8.24 -26.78 -25.66
C VAL A 381 9.62 -26.22 -25.34
N SER A 382 9.70 -25.10 -24.62
CA SER A 382 10.96 -24.46 -24.21
C SER A 382 11.44 -24.90 -22.83
N GLY A 383 10.61 -25.61 -22.07
CA GLY A 383 10.93 -26.10 -20.73
C GLY A 383 10.62 -25.09 -19.62
N PHE A 384 11.35 -25.18 -18.51
CA PHE A 384 11.11 -24.38 -17.31
C PHE A 384 11.55 -22.91 -17.49
N GLU A 385 10.68 -22.07 -18.07
CA GLU A 385 10.97 -20.65 -18.34
C GLU A 385 10.27 -19.66 -17.40
N SER A 386 9.32 -20.13 -16.58
CA SER A 386 8.54 -19.30 -15.66
C SER A 386 9.18 -19.28 -14.26
N TYR A 387 9.62 -18.10 -13.80
CA TYR A 387 10.33 -17.92 -12.51
C TYR A 387 9.95 -16.60 -11.82
N GLY A 388 10.31 -16.46 -10.54
CA GLY A 388 10.13 -15.22 -9.79
C GLY A 388 8.67 -14.81 -9.55
N ASN A 389 7.70 -15.67 -9.86
CA ASN A 389 6.30 -15.40 -9.59
C ASN A 389 5.99 -15.71 -8.13
N VAL A 390 5.32 -14.77 -7.46
CA VAL A 390 4.99 -14.87 -6.03
C VAL A 390 3.49 -14.71 -5.85
N PHE A 391 2.88 -15.68 -5.18
CA PHE A 391 1.54 -15.55 -4.62
C PHE A 391 1.65 -15.26 -3.13
N LEU A 392 1.35 -14.02 -2.76
CA LEU A 392 1.34 -13.56 -1.38
C LEU A 392 -0.12 -13.43 -0.94
N TRP A 393 -0.48 -14.19 0.08
CA TRP A 393 -1.83 -14.31 0.62
C TRP A 393 -2.82 -14.89 -0.39
N PHE A 394 -3.06 -16.20 -0.31
CA PHE A 394 -4.02 -16.90 -1.18
C PHE A 394 -4.95 -17.77 -0.34
N ASN A 395 -6.23 -17.46 -0.36
CA ASN A 395 -7.25 -18.15 0.40
C ASN A 395 -8.06 -19.10 -0.49
N PHE A 396 -7.88 -20.40 -0.28
CA PHE A 396 -8.59 -21.47 -0.99
C PHE A 396 -9.85 -21.89 -0.22
N LEU A 397 -11.02 -21.46 -0.70
CA LEU A 397 -12.31 -21.73 -0.05
C LEU A 397 -13.10 -22.79 -0.81
N THR A 398 -13.33 -23.93 -0.15
CA THR A 398 -14.42 -24.90 -0.41
C THR A 398 -14.60 -25.38 -1.87
N SER A 399 -13.51 -25.59 -2.62
CA SER A 399 -13.62 -26.14 -3.98
C SER A 399 -14.28 -27.52 -3.97
N ASN A 400 -15.17 -27.80 -4.93
CA ASN A 400 -15.78 -29.14 -5.11
C ASN A 400 -14.85 -30.14 -5.82
N THR A 401 -13.69 -29.68 -6.31
CA THR A 401 -12.69 -30.45 -7.05
C THR A 401 -11.29 -30.14 -6.50
N TYR A 402 -10.23 -30.49 -7.25
CA TYR A 402 -8.86 -30.13 -6.91
C TYR A 402 -8.65 -28.61 -6.89
N VAL A 403 -7.78 -28.15 -6.00
CA VAL A 403 -7.56 -26.71 -5.77
C VAL A 403 -6.39 -26.19 -6.60
N THR A 404 -5.27 -26.91 -6.59
CA THR A 404 -4.08 -26.52 -7.35
C THR A 404 -3.65 -27.56 -8.38
N GLN A 405 -3.11 -27.07 -9.49
CA GLN A 405 -2.29 -27.83 -10.43
C GLN A 405 -1.16 -26.92 -10.91
N ILE A 406 0.09 -27.29 -10.63
CA ILE A 406 1.26 -26.47 -10.96
C ILE A 406 2.28 -27.34 -11.69
N ASP A 407 2.47 -27.08 -12.98
CA ASP A 407 3.32 -27.89 -13.85
C ASP A 407 4.29 -26.99 -14.63
N ASN A 408 5.48 -27.52 -14.93
CA ASN A 408 6.49 -26.93 -15.79
C ASN A 408 6.94 -25.50 -15.42
N GLN A 409 6.98 -25.20 -14.13
CA GLN A 409 7.56 -23.96 -13.63
C GLN A 409 9.06 -24.13 -13.36
N GLN A 410 9.84 -23.07 -13.56
CA GLN A 410 11.18 -23.01 -12.99
C GLN A 410 11.08 -22.75 -11.50
N GLU A 411 10.32 -21.74 -11.11
CA GLU A 411 10.13 -21.38 -9.72
C GLU A 411 8.72 -20.85 -9.45
N LEU A 412 8.14 -21.28 -8.33
CA LEU A 412 6.94 -20.68 -7.77
C LEU A 412 7.05 -20.53 -6.24
N THR A 413 6.69 -19.35 -5.74
CA THR A 413 6.65 -19.05 -4.31
C THR A 413 5.24 -18.73 -3.86
N LEU A 414 4.77 -19.39 -2.80
CA LEU A 414 3.52 -19.10 -2.11
C LEU A 414 3.82 -18.75 -0.65
N VAL A 415 3.32 -17.59 -0.21
CA VAL A 415 3.49 -17.07 1.15
C VAL A 415 2.12 -16.79 1.76
N GLY A 416 1.79 -17.42 2.88
CA GLY A 416 0.56 -17.14 3.62
C GLY A 416 -0.70 -17.67 2.93
N THR A 417 -0.76 -18.96 2.62
CA THR A 417 -1.99 -19.55 2.05
C THR A 417 -2.94 -20.03 3.15
N ASP A 418 -4.25 -19.86 2.96
CA ASP A 418 -5.27 -20.58 3.74
C ASP A 418 -5.89 -21.71 2.93
N SER A 419 -6.40 -22.71 3.64
CA SER A 419 -7.39 -23.59 3.06
C SER A 419 -8.37 -24.09 4.11
N GLU A 420 -9.67 -23.83 3.91
CA GLU A 420 -10.73 -24.24 4.85
C GLU A 420 -11.29 -25.65 4.54
N SER A 421 -11.25 -26.00 3.27
CA SER A 421 -11.59 -27.30 2.70
C SER A 421 -11.28 -27.29 1.21
N TRP A 422 -10.83 -28.44 0.69
CA TRP A 422 -10.57 -28.65 -0.73
C TRP A 422 -11.14 -29.99 -1.15
N ASN A 423 -11.68 -30.07 -2.36
CA ASN A 423 -12.37 -31.25 -2.86
C ASN A 423 -13.63 -31.63 -2.06
N TRP A 424 -14.45 -30.63 -1.70
CA TRP A 424 -15.63 -30.76 -0.84
C TRP A 424 -16.65 -31.80 -1.31
N SER A 425 -16.81 -31.95 -2.63
CA SER A 425 -17.72 -32.93 -3.21
C SER A 425 -17.07 -34.28 -3.51
N GLY A 426 -15.76 -34.45 -3.27
CA GLY A 426 -15.04 -35.68 -3.59
C GLY A 426 -14.92 -35.97 -5.09
N ASN A 427 -14.98 -34.95 -5.95
CA ASN A 427 -14.98 -35.12 -7.41
C ASN A 427 -13.60 -35.37 -8.02
N ASP A 428 -12.53 -35.07 -7.28
CA ASP A 428 -11.13 -35.34 -7.64
C ASP A 428 -10.42 -35.95 -6.42
N ASN A 429 -9.14 -36.31 -6.50
CA ASN A 429 -8.37 -36.86 -5.37
C ASN A 429 -6.96 -36.26 -5.25
N ARG A 430 -6.65 -35.22 -6.02
CA ARG A 430 -5.39 -34.48 -5.91
C ARG A 430 -5.24 -33.83 -4.53
N ALA A 431 -3.98 -33.65 -4.16
CA ALA A 431 -3.57 -32.95 -2.95
C ALA A 431 -3.98 -31.47 -2.98
N LEU A 432 -3.95 -30.79 -1.82
CA LEU A 432 -4.11 -29.33 -1.77
C LEU A 432 -3.09 -28.66 -2.70
N PHE A 433 -1.82 -29.05 -2.57
CA PHE A 433 -0.73 -28.65 -3.46
C PHE A 433 -0.34 -29.84 -4.35
N SER A 434 -0.64 -29.75 -5.65
CA SER A 434 -0.29 -30.78 -6.63
C SER A 434 0.64 -30.20 -7.69
N THR A 435 1.80 -30.85 -7.88
CA THR A 435 2.73 -30.47 -8.95
C THR A 435 3.20 -31.67 -9.75
N GLY A 436 3.29 -31.49 -11.07
CA GLY A 436 4.12 -32.30 -11.96
C GLY A 436 5.57 -31.82 -11.94
N ASP A 437 6.23 -31.93 -13.09
CA ASP A 437 7.64 -31.57 -13.27
C ASP A 437 7.84 -30.06 -13.10
N MET A 438 8.69 -29.65 -12.17
CA MET A 438 9.12 -28.25 -12.00
C MET A 438 10.46 -28.21 -11.26
N GLN A 439 11.21 -27.10 -11.29
CA GLN A 439 12.48 -27.05 -10.54
C GLN A 439 12.23 -26.77 -9.05
N THR A 440 11.68 -25.61 -8.69
CA THR A 440 11.57 -25.21 -7.27
C THR A 440 10.17 -24.77 -6.86
N LEU A 441 9.66 -25.37 -5.79
CA LEU A 441 8.43 -24.95 -5.10
C LEU A 441 8.74 -24.43 -3.70
N ARG A 442 8.29 -23.21 -3.37
CA ARG A 442 8.41 -22.62 -2.04
C ARG A 442 7.03 -22.43 -1.41
N LEU A 443 6.79 -23.11 -0.29
CA LEU A 443 5.58 -22.97 0.53
C LEU A 443 5.98 -22.40 1.89
N PHE A 444 5.46 -21.21 2.21
CA PHE A 444 5.82 -20.49 3.43
C PHE A 444 4.58 -20.02 4.19
N ALA A 445 4.53 -20.27 5.50
CA ALA A 445 3.43 -19.86 6.39
C ALA A 445 2.03 -20.29 5.89
N CYS A 446 1.95 -21.45 5.25
CA CYS A 446 0.70 -22.04 4.77
C CYS A 446 -0.08 -22.67 5.94
N GLN A 447 -1.39 -22.46 6.00
CA GLN A 447 -2.23 -22.90 7.10
C GLN A 447 -3.59 -23.42 6.64
N GLY A 448 -4.40 -23.85 7.59
CA GLY A 448 -5.79 -24.25 7.38
C GLY A 448 -6.06 -25.69 7.81
N GLY A 449 -7.05 -26.32 7.21
CA GLY A 449 -7.43 -27.69 7.49
C GLY A 449 -8.48 -28.20 6.52
N SER A 450 -8.81 -29.49 6.62
CA SER A 450 -9.91 -30.07 5.85
C SER A 450 -11.07 -30.32 6.79
N SER A 451 -12.19 -29.65 6.57
CA SER A 451 -13.43 -29.87 7.31
C SER A 451 -14.26 -31.03 6.72
N LEU A 452 -13.67 -31.82 5.83
CA LEU A 452 -14.33 -32.93 5.15
C LEU A 452 -14.50 -34.19 6.02
N PRO A 453 -15.52 -35.02 5.73
CA PRO A 453 -15.61 -36.38 6.24
C PRO A 453 -14.33 -37.19 5.96
N SER A 454 -13.96 -38.07 6.88
CA SER A 454 -12.68 -38.80 6.82
C SER A 454 -12.50 -39.74 5.63
N ASN A 455 -13.59 -40.10 4.94
CA ASN A 455 -13.56 -40.88 3.71
C ASN A 455 -13.36 -40.02 2.44
N GLN A 456 -13.24 -38.69 2.57
CA GLN A 456 -13.02 -37.74 1.47
C GLN A 456 -11.72 -36.94 1.62
N TRP A 457 -10.92 -37.24 2.65
CA TRP A 457 -9.62 -36.61 2.84
C TRP A 457 -8.68 -36.88 1.67
N THR A 458 -7.95 -35.85 1.26
CA THR A 458 -6.85 -35.95 0.29
C THR A 458 -5.53 -35.57 0.97
N GLN A 459 -4.43 -35.67 0.23
CA GLN A 459 -3.11 -35.33 0.73
C GLN A 459 -2.93 -33.80 0.85
N LEU A 460 -1.94 -33.37 1.64
CA LEU A 460 -1.49 -31.98 1.69
C LEU A 460 -0.70 -31.60 0.44
N LEU A 461 0.33 -32.40 0.14
CA LEU A 461 1.30 -32.11 -0.91
C LEU A 461 1.63 -33.39 -1.67
N ASN A 462 1.47 -33.34 -2.98
CA ASN A 462 1.94 -34.37 -3.89
C ASN A 462 2.70 -33.69 -5.02
N THR A 463 4.02 -33.85 -5.03
CA THR A 463 4.90 -33.00 -5.85
C THR A 463 6.03 -33.77 -6.52
N ASN A 464 6.25 -33.46 -7.80
CA ASN A 464 7.45 -33.85 -8.56
C ASN A 464 8.45 -32.69 -8.76
N ALA A 465 8.33 -31.60 -7.98
CA ALA A 465 9.32 -30.53 -7.98
C ALA A 465 10.70 -31.06 -7.56
N GLN A 466 11.77 -30.65 -8.23
CA GLN A 466 13.14 -31.09 -7.90
C GLN A 466 13.58 -30.62 -6.51
N GLU A 467 13.21 -29.40 -6.13
CA GLU A 467 13.49 -28.76 -4.85
C GLU A 467 12.21 -28.23 -4.21
N VAL A 468 11.98 -28.55 -2.93
CA VAL A 468 10.78 -28.13 -2.20
C VAL A 468 11.13 -27.49 -0.87
N PHE A 469 10.53 -26.35 -0.56
CA PHE A 469 10.56 -25.72 0.76
C PHE A 469 9.18 -25.79 1.39
N VAL A 470 9.11 -26.23 2.63
CA VAL A 470 7.91 -26.24 3.47
C VAL A 470 8.29 -25.62 4.81
N ILE A 471 8.06 -24.33 4.96
CA ILE A 471 8.50 -23.56 6.13
C ILE A 471 7.28 -22.92 6.79
N GLY A 472 7.10 -23.12 8.10
CA GLY A 472 5.94 -22.54 8.80
C GLY A 472 4.60 -23.17 8.40
N MET A 473 4.59 -24.40 7.89
CA MET A 473 3.35 -25.06 7.46
C MET A 473 2.55 -25.55 8.67
N ASP A 474 1.33 -25.02 8.82
CA ASP A 474 0.42 -25.22 9.95
C ASP A 474 -0.96 -25.74 9.53
N VAL A 475 -1.03 -26.48 8.42
CA VAL A 475 -2.27 -27.17 8.00
C VAL A 475 -2.53 -28.38 8.89
N ASN A 476 -3.76 -28.53 9.43
CA ASN A 476 -4.09 -29.60 10.37
C ASN A 476 -3.83 -31.01 9.78
N PRO A 477 -2.86 -31.80 10.30
CA PRO A 477 -2.51 -33.11 9.75
C PRO A 477 -3.55 -34.20 10.02
N TYR A 478 -4.41 -34.02 11.03
CA TYR A 478 -5.37 -35.04 11.46
C TYR A 478 -6.60 -35.13 10.57
N SER A 479 -6.78 -34.17 9.66
CA SER A 479 -7.86 -34.13 8.67
C SER A 479 -7.39 -34.47 7.25
N LEU A 480 -6.31 -35.25 7.12
CA LEU A 480 -5.64 -35.49 5.83
C LEU A 480 -5.43 -36.97 5.57
N LEU A 481 -5.35 -37.34 4.29
CA LEU A 481 -4.96 -38.68 3.88
C LEU A 481 -3.50 -38.94 4.29
N SER A 482 -3.19 -40.17 4.69
CA SER A 482 -1.82 -40.62 4.96
C SER A 482 -1.29 -41.44 3.78
N PRO A 483 -0.08 -41.18 3.26
CA PRO A 483 0.85 -40.13 3.70
C PRO A 483 0.31 -38.72 3.41
N ASN A 484 0.55 -37.77 4.32
CA ASN A 484 0.13 -36.37 4.15
C ASN A 484 0.91 -35.71 3.01
N ILE A 485 2.20 -36.03 2.89
CA ILE A 485 3.10 -35.51 1.87
C ILE A 485 3.70 -36.67 1.08
N THR A 486 3.61 -36.62 -0.25
CA THR A 486 4.34 -37.51 -1.15
C THR A 486 5.30 -36.71 -2.01
N PHE A 487 6.60 -36.97 -1.84
CA PHE A 487 7.65 -36.54 -2.77
C PHE A 487 7.81 -37.60 -3.85
N GLN A 488 7.50 -37.24 -5.09
CA GLN A 488 7.61 -38.13 -6.25
C GLN A 488 9.08 -38.39 -6.63
N SER A 489 9.31 -39.31 -7.56
CA SER A 489 10.66 -39.81 -7.90
C SER A 489 11.59 -38.75 -8.52
N GLY A 490 11.05 -37.68 -9.09
CA GLY A 490 11.81 -36.54 -9.61
C GLY A 490 12.26 -35.55 -8.54
N ASN A 491 11.70 -35.60 -7.32
CA ASN A 491 12.16 -34.75 -6.24
C ASN A 491 13.57 -35.17 -5.79
N GLN A 492 14.48 -34.19 -5.75
CA GLN A 492 15.89 -34.39 -5.43
C GLN A 492 16.22 -33.91 -4.02
N ARG A 493 15.55 -32.86 -3.54
CA ARG A 493 15.79 -32.32 -2.21
C ARG A 493 14.59 -31.60 -1.62
N SER A 494 14.53 -31.56 -0.29
CA SER A 494 13.49 -30.84 0.44
C SER A 494 14.02 -30.22 1.73
N LEU A 495 13.53 -29.02 2.06
CA LEU A 495 13.77 -28.34 3.33
C LEU A 495 12.44 -28.11 4.04
N GLN A 496 12.28 -28.72 5.21
CA GLN A 496 11.11 -28.52 6.06
C GLN A 496 11.50 -27.89 7.38
N LEU A 497 10.92 -26.74 7.72
CA LEU A 497 11.25 -26.01 8.95
C LEU A 497 10.00 -25.53 9.69
N GLN A 498 10.03 -25.54 11.02
CA GLN A 498 9.00 -24.92 11.89
C GLN A 498 7.57 -25.24 11.45
N SER A 499 7.31 -26.51 11.10
CA SER A 499 6.03 -26.98 10.55
C SER A 499 5.42 -28.04 11.45
N GLN A 500 4.14 -28.35 11.27
CA GLN A 500 3.50 -29.49 11.92
C GLN A 500 4.16 -30.84 11.53
N VAL A 501 3.87 -31.87 12.33
CA VAL A 501 4.34 -33.23 12.03
C VAL A 501 3.43 -33.85 10.96
N TYR A 502 3.98 -34.09 9.79
CA TYR A 502 3.29 -34.73 8.66
C TYR A 502 3.85 -36.13 8.40
N SER A 503 2.99 -37.08 7.99
CA SER A 503 3.47 -38.35 7.42
C SER A 503 4.00 -38.12 6.01
N VAL A 504 5.21 -38.60 5.74
CA VAL A 504 5.94 -38.37 4.48
C VAL A 504 6.25 -39.70 3.79
N GLU A 505 6.00 -39.76 2.49
CA GLU A 505 6.51 -40.78 1.58
C GLU A 505 7.46 -40.14 0.57
N SER A 506 8.64 -40.73 0.39
CA SER A 506 9.64 -40.30 -0.61
C SER A 506 9.91 -41.43 -1.58
N LEU A 507 9.54 -41.24 -2.85
CA LEU A 507 9.74 -42.23 -3.90
C LEU A 507 11.15 -42.23 -4.49
N ASN A 508 11.92 -41.15 -4.25
CA ASN A 508 13.35 -41.12 -4.50
C ASN A 508 14.12 -41.42 -3.22
N ALA A 509 14.77 -42.59 -3.17
CA ALA A 509 15.55 -43.04 -2.01
C ALA A 509 16.90 -42.30 -1.85
N ASN A 510 17.38 -41.62 -2.90
CA ASN A 510 18.65 -40.90 -2.90
C ASN A 510 18.47 -39.39 -2.72
N ALA A 511 17.25 -38.93 -2.44
CA ALA A 511 16.96 -37.52 -2.31
C ALA A 511 17.44 -36.97 -0.95
N ASP A 512 17.94 -35.74 -0.95
CA ASP A 512 18.38 -35.06 0.25
C ASP A 512 17.20 -34.51 1.05
N ARG A 513 17.23 -34.68 2.37
CA ARG A 513 16.14 -34.30 3.29
C ARG A 513 16.68 -33.49 4.44
N ILE A 514 16.26 -32.23 4.53
CA ILE A 514 16.59 -31.33 5.62
C ILE A 514 15.32 -31.06 6.41
N THR A 515 15.32 -31.34 7.71
CA THR A 515 14.18 -31.09 8.60
C THR A 515 14.64 -30.40 9.86
N GLY A 516 13.90 -29.40 10.33
CA GLY A 516 14.26 -28.67 11.53
C GLY A 516 13.06 -28.12 12.27
N MET A 517 13.08 -28.21 13.60
CA MET A 517 12.06 -27.63 14.48
C MET A 517 10.62 -28.09 14.15
N ILE A 518 10.45 -29.35 13.74
CA ILE A 518 9.14 -29.90 13.37
C ILE A 518 8.30 -30.23 14.61
N GLY A 519 7.07 -29.74 14.63
CA GLY A 519 6.14 -29.83 15.75
C GLY A 519 6.78 -29.40 17.06
N ASN A 520 6.64 -30.24 18.09
CA ASN A 520 7.24 -30.00 19.40
C ASN A 520 8.69 -30.49 19.51
N VAL A 521 9.29 -31.02 18.45
CA VAL A 521 10.67 -31.54 18.46
C VAL A 521 11.69 -30.44 18.17
N ASN A 522 12.82 -30.45 18.89
CA ASN A 522 13.95 -29.56 18.67
C ASN A 522 15.11 -30.32 18.00
N HIS A 523 14.93 -30.67 16.73
CA HIS A 523 15.97 -31.29 15.92
C HIS A 523 16.35 -30.38 14.74
N PHE A 524 17.51 -30.63 14.16
CA PHE A 524 17.93 -30.07 12.88
C PHE A 524 18.75 -31.16 12.21
N ASP A 525 18.10 -31.86 11.28
CA ASP A 525 18.57 -33.11 10.72
C ASP A 525 18.80 -32.94 9.23
N ILE A 526 19.89 -33.52 8.75
CA ILE A 526 20.20 -33.65 7.32
C ILE A 526 20.31 -35.14 7.04
N ASN A 527 19.51 -35.64 6.11
CA ASN A 527 19.43 -37.05 5.71
C ASN A 527 19.21 -37.99 6.90
N GLY A 528 18.36 -37.57 7.86
CA GLY A 528 18.06 -38.32 9.09
C GLY A 528 19.15 -38.29 10.16
N ILE A 529 20.22 -37.52 9.94
CA ILE A 529 21.33 -37.36 10.89
C ILE A 529 21.21 -36.00 11.57
N ALA A 530 21.09 -36.02 12.91
CA ALA A 530 21.03 -34.82 13.72
C ALA A 530 22.34 -34.04 13.70
N GLN A 531 22.25 -32.76 13.35
CA GLN A 531 23.38 -31.83 13.33
C GLN A 531 23.50 -31.13 14.69
N ALA A 532 24.49 -31.54 15.48
CA ALA A 532 24.76 -31.00 16.82
C ALA A 532 26.17 -30.36 16.95
N SER A 533 26.97 -30.40 15.89
CA SER A 533 28.31 -29.83 15.78
C SER A 533 28.55 -29.37 14.35
N GLN A 534 29.74 -28.84 14.06
CA GLN A 534 30.17 -28.48 12.71
C GLN A 534 29.77 -29.56 11.67
N MET A 535 28.99 -29.15 10.67
CA MET A 535 28.52 -30.00 9.58
C MET A 535 29.68 -30.39 8.66
N SER A 536 29.48 -31.47 7.90
CA SER A 536 30.38 -31.79 6.80
C SER A 536 30.34 -30.69 5.74
N SER A 537 31.41 -30.54 4.95
CA SER A 537 31.43 -29.59 3.83
C SER A 537 30.29 -29.87 2.84
N TYR A 538 29.99 -31.15 2.59
CA TYR A 538 28.90 -31.56 1.72
C TYR A 538 27.53 -31.07 2.24
N ASP A 539 27.21 -31.35 3.50
CA ASP A 539 25.91 -30.97 4.08
C ASP A 539 25.75 -29.45 4.12
N ALA A 540 26.83 -28.74 4.42
CA ALA A 540 26.83 -27.30 4.46
C ALA A 540 26.73 -26.69 3.04
N ASP A 541 27.33 -27.29 2.01
CA ASP A 541 27.18 -26.86 0.60
C ASP A 541 25.78 -27.16 0.06
N LEU A 542 25.21 -28.32 0.41
CA LEU A 542 23.84 -28.70 0.10
C LEU A 542 22.84 -27.67 0.64
N LEU A 543 22.94 -27.34 1.93
CA LEU A 543 22.06 -26.35 2.56
C LEU A 543 22.23 -24.97 1.92
N ASP A 544 23.46 -24.55 1.64
CA ASP A 544 23.75 -23.27 0.98
C ASP A 544 23.08 -23.17 -0.39
N GLY A 545 23.19 -24.23 -1.21
CA GLY A 545 22.58 -24.26 -2.53
C GLY A 545 21.06 -24.11 -2.50
N MET A 546 20.41 -24.51 -1.40
CA MET A 546 18.97 -24.35 -1.20
C MET A 546 18.61 -22.94 -0.68
N ILE A 547 19.29 -22.44 0.36
CA ILE A 547 18.93 -21.16 0.99
C ILE A 547 19.51 -19.94 0.27
N ARG A 548 20.51 -20.15 -0.59
CA ARG A 548 21.21 -19.11 -1.35
C ARG A 548 21.67 -19.64 -2.71
N PRO A 549 20.74 -19.91 -3.64
CA PRO A 549 21.10 -20.37 -4.97
C PRO A 549 21.96 -19.34 -5.71
N THR A 550 23.09 -19.77 -6.28
CA THR A 550 24.09 -18.89 -6.92
C THR A 550 23.62 -18.23 -8.22
N SER A 551 22.47 -18.63 -8.76
CA SER A 551 21.98 -18.19 -10.07
C SER A 551 20.46 -18.06 -10.12
N ARG A 552 19.86 -17.36 -9.15
CA ARG A 552 18.42 -17.05 -9.15
C ARG A 552 18.16 -15.71 -9.88
N PRO A 553 17.42 -15.70 -11.00
CA PRO A 553 17.08 -14.45 -11.71
C PRO A 553 16.16 -13.55 -10.88
N GLY A 554 16.25 -12.23 -11.09
CA GLY A 554 15.49 -11.22 -10.33
C GLY A 554 16.27 -10.68 -9.13
N GLU A 555 15.60 -9.90 -8.30
CA GLU A 555 16.16 -9.24 -7.12
C GLU A 555 15.16 -9.29 -5.96
N GLN A 556 15.56 -8.78 -4.79
CA GLN A 556 14.62 -8.60 -3.69
C GLN A 556 13.57 -7.56 -4.08
N TRP A 557 12.30 -7.74 -3.68
CA TRP A 557 11.30 -6.69 -3.85
C TRP A 557 11.75 -5.38 -3.19
N GLU A 558 11.46 -4.27 -3.87
CA GLU A 558 11.77 -2.94 -3.37
C GLU A 558 11.12 -2.66 -2.01
N ALA A 559 11.79 -1.83 -1.20
CA ALA A 559 11.17 -1.27 0.00
C ALA A 559 9.89 -0.49 -0.38
N PRO A 560 8.82 -0.52 0.44
CA PRO A 560 7.60 0.23 0.23
C PRO A 560 7.89 1.72 0.11
N THR A 561 7.13 2.42 -0.73
CA THR A 561 7.04 3.88 -0.74
C THR A 561 5.72 4.24 -0.10
N TYR A 562 5.79 5.11 0.89
CA TYR A 562 4.61 5.56 1.60
C TYR A 562 4.06 6.83 0.97
N MET A 563 2.73 6.89 0.93
CA MET A 563 2.02 8.08 0.53
C MET A 563 2.24 9.17 1.57
N ASN A 564 2.35 10.41 1.13
CA ASN A 564 2.20 11.51 2.05
C ASN A 564 0.76 11.62 2.51
N ILE A 565 0.54 11.66 3.81
CA ILE A 565 -0.82 11.71 4.35
C ILE A 565 -1.25 13.19 4.38
N PRO A 566 -2.22 13.64 3.55
CA PRO A 566 -2.63 15.04 3.53
C PRO A 566 -3.26 15.46 4.86
N ASP A 567 -3.08 16.73 5.25
CA ASP A 567 -3.66 17.29 6.48
C ASP A 567 -4.64 18.44 6.17
N PRO A 568 -5.84 18.14 5.62
CA PRO A 568 -6.77 19.17 5.15
C PRO A 568 -7.36 20.05 6.26
N GLY A 569 -7.31 19.60 7.53
CA GLY A 569 -7.75 20.40 8.67
C GLY A 569 -6.66 21.37 9.17
N GLY A 570 -5.40 21.07 8.87
CA GLY A 570 -4.25 21.81 9.36
C GLY A 570 -4.11 21.85 10.89
N PRO A 571 -3.14 22.61 11.41
CA PRO A 571 -2.82 22.65 12.84
C PRO A 571 -3.89 23.33 13.72
N ILE A 572 -4.86 24.04 13.12
CA ILE A 572 -5.91 24.78 13.81
C ILE A 572 -7.32 24.26 13.50
N TRP A 573 -7.44 23.01 13.03
CA TRP A 573 -8.72 22.38 12.68
C TRP A 573 -9.79 22.49 13.77
N ASN A 574 -9.38 22.53 15.04
CA ASN A 574 -10.25 22.58 16.21
C ASN A 574 -10.61 24.02 16.67
N PHE A 575 -10.24 25.04 15.90
CA PHE A 575 -10.51 26.43 16.25
C PHE A 575 -12.00 26.76 16.13
N ASN A 576 -12.60 27.23 17.23
CA ASN A 576 -13.96 27.75 17.29
C ASN A 576 -15.04 26.80 16.70
N LEU A 577 -14.87 25.49 16.89
CA LEU A 577 -15.79 24.45 16.37
C LEU A 577 -17.25 24.69 16.74
N ALA A 578 -17.52 25.25 17.94
CA ALA A 578 -18.88 25.54 18.39
C ALA A 578 -19.63 26.50 17.46
N SER A 579 -18.92 27.43 16.81
CA SER A 579 -19.50 28.42 15.89
C SER A 579 -19.73 27.90 14.47
N LYS A 580 -19.09 26.79 14.10
CA LYS A 580 -19.15 26.22 12.75
C LYS A 580 -20.55 25.71 12.43
N PRO A 581 -20.93 25.61 11.13
CA PRO A 581 -22.19 25.00 10.73
C PRO A 581 -22.34 23.57 11.26
N ASP A 582 -23.53 23.01 11.14
CA ASP A 582 -23.79 21.63 11.55
C ASP A 582 -24.46 20.89 10.39
N ASP A 583 -23.66 20.10 9.71
CA ASP A 583 -24.00 19.34 8.52
C ASP A 583 -24.56 17.95 8.85
N THR A 584 -24.68 17.57 10.12
CA THR A 584 -25.15 16.22 10.51
C THR A 584 -26.47 15.87 9.86
N THR A 585 -27.47 16.77 9.92
CA THR A 585 -28.79 16.50 9.33
C THR A 585 -28.74 16.47 7.80
N TYR A 586 -27.93 17.35 7.19
CA TYR A 586 -27.75 17.40 5.74
C TYR A 586 -27.13 16.10 5.22
N LEU A 587 -26.01 15.68 5.80
CA LEU A 587 -25.30 14.46 5.42
C LEU A 587 -26.13 13.21 5.69
N GLN A 588 -26.78 13.11 6.86
CA GLN A 588 -27.61 11.94 7.17
C GLN A 588 -28.79 11.82 6.19
N ASN A 589 -29.43 12.93 5.81
CA ASN A 589 -30.50 12.90 4.81
C ASN A 589 -29.99 12.39 3.46
N ARG A 590 -28.81 12.84 3.00
CA ARG A 590 -28.22 12.35 1.75
C ARG A 590 -27.91 10.86 1.82
N ILE A 591 -27.32 10.38 2.92
CA ILE A 591 -27.07 8.95 3.13
C ILE A 591 -28.38 8.17 3.00
N ASP A 592 -29.43 8.61 3.69
CA ASP A 592 -30.72 7.92 3.69
C ASP A 592 -31.45 7.95 2.33
N THR A 593 -31.18 8.93 1.46
CA THR A 593 -31.88 9.08 0.16
C THR A 593 -31.08 8.59 -1.05
N GLU A 594 -29.75 8.72 -1.03
CA GLU A 594 -28.87 8.40 -2.16
C GLU A 594 -28.21 7.02 -2.04
N GLY A 595 -28.14 6.45 -0.82
CA GLY A 595 -27.43 5.21 -0.57
C GLY A 595 -25.93 5.44 -0.39
N ILE A 596 -25.20 5.54 -1.51
CA ILE A 596 -23.79 5.91 -1.53
C ILE A 596 -23.70 7.38 -1.94
N VAL A 597 -23.32 8.23 -0.99
CA VAL A 597 -23.19 9.66 -1.21
C VAL A 597 -21.81 9.96 -1.77
N HIS A 598 -21.77 10.58 -2.94
CA HIS A 598 -20.57 11.25 -3.43
C HIS A 598 -20.55 12.65 -2.81
N LEU A 599 -19.51 12.92 -2.02
CA LEU A 599 -19.31 14.19 -1.35
C LEU A 599 -18.38 15.08 -2.16
N GLU A 600 -18.77 16.34 -2.21
CA GLU A 600 -18.07 17.38 -2.94
C GLU A 600 -16.81 17.79 -2.15
N PRO A 601 -15.82 18.45 -2.79
CA PRO A 601 -14.73 19.07 -2.05
C PRO A 601 -15.27 20.05 -1.02
N GLY A 602 -14.77 19.98 0.21
CA GLY A 602 -15.20 20.84 1.31
C GLY A 602 -14.96 20.26 2.70
N ILE A 603 -15.25 21.08 3.70
CA ILE A 603 -15.22 20.73 5.12
C ILE A 603 -16.65 20.67 5.63
N TYR A 604 -17.03 19.52 6.18
CA TYR A 604 -18.33 19.28 6.80
C TYR A 604 -18.16 19.15 8.31
N TYR A 605 -19.02 19.77 9.10
CA TYR A 605 -18.96 19.75 10.55
C TYR A 605 -20.14 18.98 11.12
N ILE A 606 -19.90 17.99 11.97
CA ILE A 606 -20.97 17.16 12.56
C ILE A 606 -21.01 17.30 14.09
N SER A 607 -22.21 17.32 14.67
CA SER A 607 -22.42 17.34 16.12
C SER A 607 -22.96 16.02 16.69
N ALA A 608 -23.29 15.06 15.83
CA ALA A 608 -23.73 13.73 16.21
C ALA A 608 -23.31 12.68 15.17
N PRO A 609 -23.35 11.38 15.52
CA PRO A 609 -22.96 10.30 14.62
C PRO A 609 -23.76 10.27 13.32
N LEU A 610 -23.08 10.00 12.20
CA LEU A 610 -23.72 9.56 10.96
C LEU A 610 -23.89 8.04 11.00
N THR A 611 -25.07 7.57 10.58
CA THR A 611 -25.39 6.15 10.54
C THR A 611 -25.42 5.63 9.11
N ILE A 612 -24.68 4.55 8.86
CA ILE A 612 -24.57 3.89 7.56
C ILE A 612 -25.18 2.50 7.64
N ARG A 613 -26.04 2.17 6.68
CA ARG A 613 -26.71 0.86 6.56
C ARG A 613 -25.92 -0.04 5.61
N ARG A 614 -26.32 -1.31 5.51
CA ARG A 614 -25.77 -2.23 4.51
C ARG A 614 -25.89 -1.62 3.10
N GLU A 615 -24.82 -1.72 2.30
CA GLU A 615 -24.70 -1.19 0.92
C GLU A 615 -24.70 0.35 0.79
N TYR A 616 -24.71 1.09 1.91
CA TYR A 616 -24.69 2.55 1.93
C TYR A 616 -23.28 3.05 2.24
N GLY A 617 -23.04 4.35 2.05
CA GLY A 617 -21.74 4.91 2.39
C GLY A 617 -21.47 6.33 1.95
N LEU A 618 -20.20 6.72 2.11
CA LEU A 618 -19.65 8.00 1.72
C LEU A 618 -18.42 7.80 0.84
N ILE A 619 -18.34 8.56 -0.25
CA ILE A 619 -17.17 8.66 -1.11
C ILE A 619 -16.84 10.14 -1.26
N GLY A 620 -15.73 10.58 -0.70
CA GLY A 620 -15.26 11.95 -0.88
C GLY A 620 -14.58 12.19 -2.24
N SER A 621 -14.24 13.44 -2.47
CA SER A 621 -13.49 13.92 -3.65
C SER A 621 -11.98 13.87 -3.45
N GLY A 622 -11.51 13.08 -2.47
CA GLY A 622 -10.11 12.90 -2.12
C GLY A 622 -9.84 13.17 -0.65
N MET A 623 -8.85 12.48 -0.07
CA MET A 623 -8.52 12.64 1.35
C MET A 623 -8.05 14.05 1.71
N GLY A 624 -7.43 14.78 0.79
CA GLY A 624 -7.07 16.19 0.95
C GLY A 624 -8.19 17.18 0.61
N ASN A 625 -9.29 16.71 0.01
CA ASN A 625 -10.34 17.56 -0.55
C ASN A 625 -11.67 17.47 0.21
N THR A 626 -11.96 16.33 0.85
CA THR A 626 -13.19 16.10 1.60
C THR A 626 -12.86 15.76 3.04
N LEU A 627 -13.23 16.66 3.95
CA LEU A 627 -12.98 16.55 5.39
C LEU A 627 -14.30 16.60 6.16
N ILE A 628 -14.49 15.68 7.11
CA ILE A 628 -15.57 15.72 8.09
C ILE A 628 -14.94 15.94 9.48
N ILE A 629 -15.35 16.99 10.18
CA ILE A 629 -14.86 17.36 11.50
C ILE A 629 -15.95 17.14 12.54
N ALA A 630 -15.62 16.44 13.63
CA ALA A 630 -16.47 16.39 14.80
C ALA A 630 -16.40 17.70 15.60
N LYS A 631 -17.54 18.31 15.91
CA LYS A 631 -17.60 19.57 16.67
C LYS A 631 -17.23 19.39 18.15
N THR A 632 -17.34 18.17 18.67
CA THR A 632 -16.96 17.74 20.02
C THR A 632 -16.37 16.33 19.97
N ASN A 633 -15.62 15.95 21.01
CA ASN A 633 -14.91 14.66 21.06
C ASN A 633 -15.65 13.57 21.87
N ASP A 634 -16.95 13.72 22.10
CA ASP A 634 -17.75 12.87 23.00
C ASP A 634 -18.69 11.90 22.26
N PHE A 635 -18.67 11.88 20.92
CA PHE A 635 -19.47 10.98 20.10
C PHE A 635 -18.65 10.26 19.01
N ASP A 636 -19.18 9.14 18.53
CA ASP A 636 -18.58 8.38 17.43
C ASP A 636 -18.97 9.01 16.08
N MET A 637 -18.03 9.25 15.17
CA MET A 637 -18.32 9.92 13.91
C MET A 637 -19.22 9.09 13.00
N ILE A 638 -18.84 7.83 12.74
CA ILE A 638 -19.60 6.90 11.89
C ILE A 638 -19.98 5.66 12.69
N ARG A 639 -21.26 5.26 12.62
CA ARG A 639 -21.76 4.00 13.18
C ARG A 639 -22.49 3.18 12.13
N ILE A 640 -22.23 1.87 12.10
CA ILE A 640 -23.00 0.97 11.23
C ILE A 640 -24.34 0.65 11.91
N LYS A 641 -25.42 0.80 11.17
CA LYS A 641 -26.79 0.58 11.63
C LYS A 641 -27.35 -0.67 10.97
N ASN A 642 -27.93 -1.55 11.78
CA ASN A 642 -28.74 -2.64 11.27
C ASN A 642 -30.17 -2.20 11.01
N ASP A 643 -30.64 -2.35 9.79
CA ASP A 643 -32.03 -2.16 9.41
C ASP A 643 -32.59 -3.29 8.52
N ASP A 644 -31.86 -4.39 8.39
CA ASP A 644 -32.29 -5.58 7.66
C ASP A 644 -32.15 -6.87 8.50
N LEU A 645 -32.48 -8.01 7.90
CA LEU A 645 -32.38 -9.34 8.53
C LEU A 645 -31.08 -10.06 8.15
N SER A 646 -30.19 -9.41 7.39
CA SER A 646 -28.97 -10.02 6.88
C SER A 646 -27.90 -10.06 7.96
N ARG A 647 -27.38 -11.26 8.22
CA ARG A 647 -26.20 -11.44 9.06
C ARG A 647 -24.94 -10.82 8.43
N SER A 648 -24.89 -10.72 7.11
CA SER A 648 -23.79 -10.11 6.37
C SER A 648 -24.00 -8.60 6.27
N GLN A 649 -22.99 -7.84 6.68
CA GLN A 649 -22.96 -6.37 6.67
C GLN A 649 -21.79 -5.90 5.81
N ASN A 650 -21.98 -4.76 5.14
CA ASN A 650 -20.94 -4.05 4.42
C ASN A 650 -21.25 -2.55 4.44
N PHE A 651 -20.26 -1.73 4.11
CA PHE A 651 -20.40 -0.28 3.99
C PHE A 651 -19.38 0.23 2.98
N THR A 652 -19.58 1.47 2.54
CA THR A 652 -18.61 2.20 1.71
C THR A 652 -18.09 3.43 2.45
N LEU A 653 -16.77 3.50 2.65
CA LEU A 653 -16.06 4.69 3.09
C LEU A 653 -14.82 4.83 2.23
N CYS A 654 -14.80 5.85 1.37
CA CYS A 654 -13.69 6.10 0.47
C CYS A 654 -13.35 7.58 0.34
N ASN A 655 -12.08 7.89 0.02
CA ASN A 655 -11.61 9.21 -0.40
C ASN A 655 -11.94 10.39 0.53
N LEU A 656 -11.86 10.21 1.84
CA LEU A 656 -12.22 11.27 2.78
C LEU A 656 -11.37 11.23 4.05
N THR A 657 -11.34 12.36 4.75
CA THR A 657 -10.73 12.49 6.07
C THR A 657 -11.81 12.66 7.13
N LEU A 658 -11.72 11.90 8.22
CA LEU A 658 -12.47 12.07 9.45
C LEU A 658 -11.53 12.62 10.52
N GLN A 659 -11.87 13.75 11.15
CA GLN A 659 -10.99 14.41 12.12
C GLN A 659 -11.72 14.81 13.39
N GLY A 660 -11.08 14.53 14.54
CA GLY A 660 -11.67 14.70 15.87
C GLY A 660 -12.72 13.63 16.19
N GLY A 661 -13.44 13.80 17.30
CA GLY A 661 -14.45 12.84 17.73
C GLY A 661 -13.89 11.81 18.72
N ARG A 662 -14.79 10.98 19.26
CA ARG A 662 -14.41 9.89 20.17
C ARG A 662 -13.83 8.72 19.39
N ASN A 663 -14.61 8.18 18.46
CA ASN A 663 -14.23 7.09 17.58
C ASN A 663 -14.55 7.47 16.13
N GLY A 664 -13.69 7.11 15.18
CA GLY A 664 -13.92 7.39 13.77
C GLY A 664 -15.00 6.51 13.15
N LEU A 665 -14.83 5.20 13.25
CA LEU A 665 -15.78 4.19 12.78
C LEU A 665 -16.05 3.16 13.87
N VAL A 666 -17.33 2.85 14.12
CA VAL A 666 -17.76 1.82 15.06
C VAL A 666 -18.56 0.72 14.34
N THR A 667 -18.15 -0.53 14.55
CA THR A 667 -18.91 -1.73 14.14
C THR A 667 -19.28 -2.56 15.37
N ASP A 668 -20.58 -2.56 15.70
CA ASP A 668 -21.08 -3.07 16.97
C ASP A 668 -22.44 -3.81 16.88
N ILE A 669 -22.74 -4.34 15.70
CA ILE A 669 -23.99 -5.07 15.47
C ILE A 669 -23.82 -6.57 15.85
N ASN A 670 -24.45 -6.94 16.96
CA ASN A 670 -24.45 -8.31 17.50
C ASN A 670 -24.78 -9.39 16.46
N ASN A 671 -23.97 -10.45 16.42
CA ASN A 671 -24.02 -11.59 15.50
C ASN A 671 -23.74 -11.30 14.02
N HIS A 672 -23.28 -10.09 13.66
CA HIS A 672 -23.09 -9.75 12.26
C HIS A 672 -21.65 -9.99 11.78
N GLN A 673 -21.55 -10.42 10.54
CA GLN A 673 -20.32 -10.62 9.80
C GLN A 673 -20.13 -9.47 8.80
N TYR A 674 -19.04 -8.73 8.95
CA TYR A 674 -18.64 -7.65 8.06
C TYR A 674 -17.72 -8.23 6.99
N ASN A 675 -18.20 -8.28 5.76
CA ASN A 675 -17.42 -8.76 4.62
C ASN A 675 -17.68 -7.86 3.41
N SER A 676 -16.80 -7.90 2.42
CA SER A 676 -16.95 -7.08 1.21
C SER A 676 -17.10 -5.57 1.52
N ILE A 677 -16.45 -5.08 2.58
CA ILE A 677 -16.44 -3.64 2.89
C ILE A 677 -15.65 -2.91 1.81
N ASN A 678 -16.13 -1.75 1.37
CA ASN A 678 -15.38 -0.85 0.49
C ASN A 678 -14.73 0.21 1.38
N PHE A 679 -13.48 -0.03 1.75
CA PHE A 679 -12.75 0.81 2.70
C PHE A 679 -11.39 1.17 2.13
N SER A 680 -11.31 2.34 1.48
CA SER A 680 -10.11 2.70 0.74
C SER A 680 -9.85 4.20 0.67
N TYR A 681 -8.59 4.62 0.85
CA TYR A 681 -8.21 6.04 0.88
C TYR A 681 -9.01 6.83 1.92
N VAL A 682 -8.96 6.38 3.17
CA VAL A 682 -9.65 7.04 4.30
C VAL A 682 -8.65 7.39 5.38
N GLN A 683 -8.74 8.61 5.91
CA GLN A 683 -7.97 9.03 7.06
C GLN A 683 -8.81 9.15 8.31
N PHE A 684 -8.27 8.70 9.44
CA PHE A 684 -8.72 9.02 10.78
C PHE A 684 -7.65 9.86 11.45
N ARG A 685 -7.99 11.11 11.81
CA ARG A 685 -7.06 12.06 12.44
C ARG A 685 -7.56 12.49 13.80
N ASP A 686 -6.67 12.58 14.77
CA ASP A 686 -6.92 13.19 16.09
C ASP A 686 -8.09 12.55 16.87
N MET A 687 -8.32 11.25 16.69
CA MET A 687 -9.37 10.51 17.40
C MET A 687 -9.00 10.35 18.87
N VAL A 688 -9.90 10.77 19.77
CA VAL A 688 -9.63 10.75 21.22
C VAL A 688 -9.51 9.33 21.76
N GLU A 689 -10.27 8.38 21.23
CA GLU A 689 -10.16 6.97 21.63
C GLU A 689 -9.63 6.10 20.49
N ASN A 690 -10.39 5.92 19.40
CA ASN A 690 -10.02 4.96 18.36
C ASN A 690 -10.28 5.49 16.94
N GLY A 691 -9.41 5.19 15.99
CA GLY A 691 -9.76 5.34 14.57
C GLY A 691 -10.91 4.42 14.18
N VAL A 692 -10.72 3.11 14.39
CA VAL A 692 -11.74 2.08 14.18
C VAL A 692 -11.95 1.30 15.49
N TYR A 693 -13.21 1.12 15.89
CA TYR A 693 -13.60 0.39 17.09
C TYR A 693 -14.55 -0.77 16.75
N ILE A 694 -14.12 -1.99 17.10
CA ILE A 694 -14.77 -3.25 16.75
C ILE A 694 -15.10 -4.01 18.05
N HIS A 695 -16.38 -4.23 18.33
CA HIS A 695 -16.82 -4.97 19.52
C HIS A 695 -18.22 -5.55 19.33
N ASP A 696 -18.58 -6.57 20.10
CA ASP A 696 -19.92 -7.17 20.10
C ASP A 696 -20.46 -7.53 18.70
N ILE A 697 -19.58 -8.00 17.81
CA ILE A 697 -19.94 -8.54 16.49
C ILE A 697 -19.60 -10.03 16.40
N TYR A 698 -20.00 -10.69 15.31
CA TYR A 698 -19.45 -12.00 14.97
C TYR A 698 -18.05 -11.86 14.38
N THR A 699 -17.89 -11.16 13.24
CA THR A 699 -16.54 -11.03 12.65
C THR A 699 -16.39 -9.91 11.62
N TRP A 700 -15.17 -9.43 11.42
CA TRP A 700 -14.73 -8.92 10.12
C TRP A 700 -14.04 -10.04 9.36
N ASP A 701 -14.57 -10.41 8.20
CA ASP A 701 -14.11 -11.57 7.43
C ASP A 701 -13.90 -11.25 5.95
N ASN A 702 -12.73 -11.65 5.42
CA ASN A 702 -12.35 -11.56 4.00
C ASN A 702 -12.27 -10.13 3.43
N ASN A 703 -11.94 -9.12 4.23
CA ASN A 703 -11.90 -7.73 3.75
C ASN A 703 -10.55 -7.32 3.17
N LEU A 704 -10.59 -6.40 2.19
CA LEU A 704 -9.44 -5.62 1.73
C LEU A 704 -9.54 -4.22 2.35
N ILE A 705 -8.54 -3.84 3.13
CA ILE A 705 -8.38 -2.51 3.69
C ILE A 705 -7.21 -1.87 2.95
N ASP A 706 -7.49 -0.91 2.08
CA ASP A 706 -6.54 -0.40 1.09
C ASP A 706 -6.25 1.09 1.32
N HIS A 707 -5.02 1.47 1.65
CA HIS A 707 -4.67 2.89 1.91
C HIS A 707 -5.59 3.52 2.98
N VAL A 708 -5.64 2.93 4.17
CA VAL A 708 -6.30 3.54 5.33
C VAL A 708 -5.25 4.08 6.28
N PHE A 709 -5.46 5.31 6.74
CA PHE A 709 -4.47 6.09 7.47
C PHE A 709 -5.00 6.47 8.85
N PHE A 710 -4.15 6.31 9.86
CA PHE A 710 -4.43 6.67 11.24
C PHE A 710 -3.34 7.65 11.69
N VAL A 711 -3.71 8.87 12.01
CA VAL A 711 -2.77 9.93 12.39
C VAL A 711 -3.16 10.54 13.71
N ASN A 712 -2.25 10.51 14.68
CA ASN A 712 -2.47 11.08 16.02
C ASN A 712 -3.73 10.54 16.73
N CYS A 713 -4.13 9.30 16.44
CA CYS A 713 -5.19 8.61 17.17
C CYS A 713 -4.64 8.01 18.47
N ALA A 714 -5.42 8.02 19.56
CA ALA A 714 -5.01 7.32 20.78
C ALA A 714 -4.82 5.81 20.52
N ILE A 715 -5.75 5.18 19.81
CA ILE A 715 -5.59 3.85 19.22
C ILE A 715 -5.97 3.90 17.74
N GLY A 716 -5.20 3.26 16.86
CA GLY A 716 -5.55 3.18 15.44
C GLY A 716 -6.78 2.29 15.23
N VAL A 717 -6.62 0.99 15.48
CA VAL A 717 -7.68 -0.01 15.40
C VAL A 717 -7.78 -0.76 16.72
N LYS A 718 -8.98 -0.80 17.29
CA LYS A 718 -9.26 -1.51 18.54
C LYS A 718 -10.31 -2.59 18.34
N GLN A 719 -9.97 -3.81 18.74
CA GLN A 719 -10.90 -4.93 18.87
C GLN A 719 -11.02 -5.33 20.33
N ILE A 720 -12.25 -5.43 20.83
CA ILE A 720 -12.54 -6.05 22.14
C ILE A 720 -12.85 -7.53 21.94
N GLY A 721 -12.11 -8.40 22.62
CA GLY A 721 -12.42 -9.82 22.66
C GLY A 721 -13.58 -10.13 23.62
N ASP A 722 -14.43 -11.10 23.25
CA ASP A 722 -15.51 -11.58 24.11
C ASP A 722 -15.01 -12.48 25.24
N THR A 723 -14.95 -11.94 26.46
CA THR A 723 -14.52 -12.67 27.66
C THR A 723 -15.42 -13.86 28.01
N SER A 724 -16.63 -13.95 27.44
CA SER A 724 -17.58 -15.04 27.68
C SER A 724 -17.44 -16.21 26.69
N PHE A 725 -16.56 -16.11 25.69
CA PHE A 725 -16.32 -17.17 24.71
C PHE A 725 -15.87 -18.48 25.39
N ASP A 726 -16.64 -19.55 25.20
CA ASP A 726 -16.44 -20.85 25.83
C ASP A 726 -15.84 -21.92 24.90
N GLY A 727 -15.45 -21.52 23.68
CA GLY A 727 -15.00 -22.43 22.63
C GLY A 727 -16.08 -22.79 21.60
N THR A 728 -17.33 -22.33 21.78
CA THR A 728 -18.43 -22.52 20.83
C THR A 728 -18.87 -21.20 20.21
N SER A 729 -19.47 -21.28 19.01
CA SER A 729 -19.86 -20.07 18.29
C SER A 729 -20.94 -19.27 19.05
N SER A 730 -20.69 -17.98 19.29
CA SER A 730 -21.54 -17.05 20.03
C SER A 730 -21.79 -15.76 19.22
N PRO A 731 -22.97 -15.15 19.29
CA PRO A 731 -23.28 -13.86 18.67
C PRO A 731 -22.28 -12.71 18.94
N THR A 732 -21.64 -12.71 20.12
CA THR A 732 -20.75 -11.64 20.57
C THR A 732 -19.26 -11.95 20.45
N GLU A 733 -18.89 -13.12 19.93
CA GLU A 733 -17.50 -13.55 19.80
C GLU A 733 -16.74 -12.69 18.78
N THR A 734 -16.30 -11.50 19.14
CA THR A 734 -15.66 -10.62 18.14
C THR A 734 -14.29 -11.18 17.72
N PHE A 735 -14.13 -11.51 16.44
CA PHE A 735 -12.84 -11.91 15.83
C PHE A 735 -12.64 -11.32 14.42
N MET A 736 -11.39 -11.25 14.00
CA MET A 736 -10.99 -10.91 12.63
C MET A 736 -10.43 -12.12 11.91
N ASP A 737 -11.04 -12.48 10.79
CA ASP A 737 -10.61 -13.58 9.94
C ASP A 737 -10.25 -13.07 8.53
N LYS A 738 -9.06 -13.39 8.04
CA LYS A 738 -8.65 -13.14 6.65
C LYS A 738 -8.77 -11.67 6.20
N ASN A 739 -8.46 -10.71 7.06
CA ASN A 739 -8.42 -9.29 6.67
C ASN A 739 -7.03 -8.92 6.13
N PHE A 740 -7.03 -8.26 4.97
CA PHE A 740 -5.81 -7.88 4.26
C PHE A 740 -5.65 -6.36 4.28
N TRP A 741 -4.63 -5.90 5.00
CA TRP A 741 -4.27 -4.49 5.14
C TRP A 741 -3.15 -4.18 4.15
N TYR A 742 -3.44 -3.35 3.16
CA TYR A 742 -2.52 -3.00 2.10
C TYR A 742 -2.18 -1.51 2.17
N ARG A 743 -0.88 -1.20 2.28
CA ARG A 743 -0.37 0.20 2.27
C ARG A 743 -1.07 1.14 3.26
N CYS A 744 -1.49 0.60 4.39
CA CYS A 744 -2.03 1.38 5.49
C CYS A 744 -0.90 2.03 6.28
N GLN A 745 -1.14 3.21 6.85
CA GLN A 745 -0.15 3.89 7.68
C GLN A 745 -0.73 4.26 9.03
N PHE A 746 0.06 4.06 10.06
CA PHE A 746 -0.23 4.41 11.44
C PHE A 746 0.88 5.33 11.92
N VAL A 747 0.60 6.62 12.02
CA VAL A 747 1.58 7.66 12.28
C VAL A 747 1.21 8.39 13.56
N ASP A 748 2.16 8.48 14.49
CA ASP A 748 2.01 9.17 15.77
C ASP A 748 0.81 8.65 16.62
N CYS A 749 0.38 7.41 16.40
CA CYS A 749 -0.68 6.81 17.20
C CYS A 749 -0.18 6.44 18.61
N GLY A 750 -1.06 6.52 19.61
CA GLY A 750 -0.77 5.98 20.94
C GLY A 750 -0.40 4.50 20.86
N LEU A 751 -1.31 3.69 20.30
CA LEU A 751 -1.12 2.28 19.92
C LEU A 751 -1.79 2.03 18.55
N PRO A 752 -1.07 1.70 17.47
CA PRO A 752 -1.66 1.46 16.15
C PRO A 752 -2.70 0.33 16.12
N LEU A 753 -2.36 -0.83 16.69
CA LEU A 753 -3.22 -2.01 16.66
C LEU A 753 -3.39 -2.61 18.06
N ASP A 754 -4.61 -2.61 18.58
CA ASP A 754 -5.01 -3.29 19.82
C ASP A 754 -6.03 -4.38 19.48
N LEU A 755 -5.55 -5.58 19.16
CA LEU A 755 -6.39 -6.66 18.62
C LEU A 755 -6.47 -7.83 19.60
N GLN A 756 -7.31 -7.66 20.62
CA GLN A 756 -7.54 -8.68 21.64
C GLN A 756 -8.60 -9.68 21.17
N ALA A 757 -8.31 -10.97 21.28
CA ALA A 757 -9.21 -12.02 20.81
C ALA A 757 -9.25 -13.21 21.79
N TYR A 758 -10.45 -13.72 22.08
CA TYR A 758 -10.66 -14.98 22.81
C TYR A 758 -10.89 -16.12 21.82
N ARG A 759 -11.80 -15.91 20.86
CA ARG A 759 -11.77 -16.62 19.59
C ARG A 759 -10.60 -16.10 18.76
N ALA A 760 -9.89 -16.99 18.07
CA ALA A 760 -8.69 -16.59 17.36
C ALA A 760 -8.99 -15.63 16.20
N ASN A 761 -8.17 -14.59 16.10
CA ASN A 761 -8.05 -13.82 14.87
C ASN A 761 -7.14 -14.60 13.92
N ASN A 762 -7.61 -14.97 12.73
CA ASN A 762 -6.90 -15.89 11.83
C ASN A 762 -6.48 -15.20 10.53
N LEU A 763 -5.27 -15.50 10.06
CA LEU A 763 -4.74 -15.12 8.74
C LEU A 763 -4.88 -13.65 8.35
N ASN A 764 -4.79 -12.74 9.32
CA ASN A 764 -4.70 -11.32 8.99
C ASN A 764 -3.30 -11.01 8.44
N MET A 765 -3.23 -10.25 7.35
CA MET A 765 -1.96 -9.83 6.77
C MET A 765 -1.86 -8.32 6.68
N TYR A 766 -0.67 -7.81 6.99
CA TYR A 766 -0.25 -6.43 6.80
C TYR A 766 0.84 -6.43 5.73
N MET A 767 0.57 -5.81 4.59
CA MET A 767 1.48 -5.75 3.48
C MET A 767 1.80 -4.31 3.12
N GLU A 768 3.10 -3.99 3.05
CA GLU A 768 3.59 -2.65 2.72
C GLU A 768 3.00 -1.56 3.62
N CYS A 769 2.65 -1.90 4.86
CA CYS A 769 2.16 -0.95 5.87
C CYS A 769 3.31 -0.22 6.57
N LEU A 770 3.02 0.99 7.07
CA LEU A 770 3.90 1.79 7.93
C LEU A 770 3.36 1.84 9.36
N PHE A 771 4.22 1.59 10.33
CA PHE A 771 3.97 1.86 11.75
C PHE A 771 5.04 2.80 12.25
N GLU A 772 4.70 4.06 12.46
CA GLU A 772 5.67 5.11 12.76
C GLU A 772 5.33 5.86 14.05
N ASN A 773 6.36 6.07 14.88
CA ASN A 773 6.35 6.94 16.05
C ASN A 773 5.27 6.59 17.09
N SER A 774 4.91 5.32 17.25
CA SER A 774 3.98 4.96 18.33
C SER A 774 4.57 5.24 19.72
N THR A 775 3.77 5.88 20.57
CA THR A 775 4.15 6.16 21.97
C THR A 775 4.22 4.91 22.85
N THR A 776 3.55 3.82 22.47
CA THR A 776 3.54 2.56 23.24
C THR A 776 4.27 1.44 22.52
N ARG A 777 3.76 0.92 21.39
CA ARG A 777 4.31 -0.13 20.54
C ARG A 777 3.49 -0.19 19.24
N ALA A 778 3.92 -0.93 18.23
CA ALA A 778 3.19 -1.02 16.97
C ALA A 778 1.93 -1.90 17.04
N ALA A 779 1.93 -2.97 17.85
CA ALA A 779 0.74 -3.79 18.04
C ALA A 779 0.73 -4.58 19.34
N ASP A 780 -0.46 -4.77 19.92
CA ASP A 780 -0.77 -5.69 21.02
C ASP A 780 -1.79 -6.74 20.56
N PHE A 781 -1.37 -8.01 20.52
CA PHE A 781 -2.14 -9.14 20.04
C PHE A 781 -2.33 -10.22 21.11
N THR A 782 -3.57 -10.69 21.23
CA THR A 782 -3.90 -11.91 21.98
C THR A 782 -4.66 -12.86 21.07
N ASN A 783 -4.22 -14.12 21.00
CA ASN A 783 -4.82 -15.17 20.17
C ASN A 783 -4.96 -14.80 18.69
N ASN A 784 -3.97 -14.08 18.15
CA ASN A 784 -3.88 -13.79 16.72
C ASN A 784 -3.03 -14.89 16.08
N LEU A 785 -3.67 -15.87 15.48
CA LEU A 785 -2.98 -16.97 14.83
C LEU A 785 -2.56 -16.51 13.43
N THR A 786 -1.38 -16.99 13.02
CA THR A 786 -0.89 -16.89 11.64
C THR A 786 -0.95 -15.48 11.03
N THR A 787 -0.72 -14.47 11.88
CA THR A 787 -0.60 -13.07 11.43
C THR A 787 0.72 -12.88 10.69
N ILE A 788 0.65 -12.23 9.53
CA ILE A 788 1.80 -12.03 8.65
C ILE A 788 2.02 -10.55 8.42
N PHE A 789 3.26 -10.09 8.64
CA PHE A 789 3.75 -8.80 8.18
C PHE A 789 4.68 -9.05 6.99
N ALA A 790 4.39 -8.42 5.86
CA ALA A 790 5.13 -8.59 4.62
C ALA A 790 5.55 -7.22 4.07
N ASN A 791 6.87 -7.04 3.91
CA ASN A 791 7.45 -5.80 3.39
C ASN A 791 7.03 -4.52 4.16
N CYS A 792 6.81 -4.60 5.47
CA CYS A 792 6.41 -3.48 6.32
C CYS A 792 7.59 -2.73 6.93
N ASP A 793 7.36 -1.45 7.25
CA ASP A 793 8.30 -0.63 8.04
C ASP A 793 7.71 -0.35 9.42
N LEU A 794 8.53 -0.60 10.44
CA LEU A 794 8.21 -0.34 11.83
C LEU A 794 9.28 0.60 12.38
N ILE A 795 8.97 1.88 12.43
CA ILE A 795 9.92 2.95 12.68
C ILE A 795 9.58 3.64 14.01
N ASN A 796 10.57 3.74 14.89
CA ASN A 796 10.49 4.55 16.11
C ASN A 796 9.36 4.22 17.10
N ASN A 797 8.88 2.98 17.10
CA ASN A 797 7.86 2.54 18.06
C ASN A 797 8.51 2.23 19.42
N ALA A 798 7.97 2.81 20.51
CA ALA A 798 8.64 2.81 21.83
C ALA A 798 8.78 1.42 22.49
N GLY A 799 7.84 0.51 22.24
CA GLY A 799 7.62 -0.65 23.09
C GLY A 799 8.57 -1.81 22.86
N SER A 800 8.72 -2.62 23.92
CA SER A 800 9.49 -3.86 23.95
C SER A 800 8.56 -5.02 24.31
N PRO A 801 8.33 -5.99 23.41
CA PRO A 801 8.63 -5.96 21.97
C PRO A 801 7.88 -4.83 21.23
N THR A 802 8.35 -4.45 20.03
CA THR A 802 7.63 -3.57 19.10
C THR A 802 6.29 -4.17 18.69
N ILE A 803 6.22 -5.49 18.49
CA ILE A 803 4.98 -6.24 18.29
C ILE A 803 4.83 -7.24 19.43
N GLN A 804 3.83 -7.01 20.28
CA GLN A 804 3.52 -7.87 21.41
C GLN A 804 2.44 -8.87 21.01
N THR A 805 2.74 -10.15 21.25
CA THR A 805 1.87 -11.27 20.91
C THR A 805 2.08 -12.42 21.89
N ASN A 806 1.05 -13.25 22.07
CA ASN A 806 1.12 -14.52 22.81
C ASN A 806 1.17 -15.77 21.90
N THR A 807 1.16 -15.56 20.58
CA THR A 807 1.19 -16.60 19.54
C THR A 807 2.29 -16.27 18.51
N SER A 808 2.67 -17.24 17.67
CA SER A 808 3.68 -17.01 16.64
C SER A 808 3.22 -16.00 15.60
N THR A 809 4.09 -15.04 15.25
CA THR A 809 3.90 -14.08 14.15
C THR A 809 4.93 -14.33 13.07
N VAL A 810 4.54 -14.10 11.82
CA VAL A 810 5.38 -14.28 10.65
C VAL A 810 5.82 -12.92 10.12
N TYR A 811 7.11 -12.76 9.86
CA TYR A 811 7.69 -11.55 9.29
C TYR A 811 8.47 -11.90 8.03
N VAL A 812 8.13 -11.25 6.92
CA VAL A 812 8.78 -11.44 5.63
C VAL A 812 9.25 -10.08 5.11
N SER A 813 10.56 -9.92 4.92
CA SER A 813 11.19 -8.72 4.36
C SER A 813 10.80 -7.40 5.07
N CYS A 814 10.54 -7.45 6.38
CA CYS A 814 10.20 -6.28 7.18
C CYS A 814 11.46 -5.52 7.63
N ARG A 815 11.33 -4.21 7.82
CA ARG A 815 12.39 -3.32 8.32
C ARG A 815 11.97 -2.72 9.65
N PHE A 816 12.78 -2.96 10.67
CA PHE A 816 12.55 -2.44 12.01
C PHE A 816 13.62 -1.40 12.35
N THR A 817 13.20 -0.24 12.85
CA THR A 817 14.09 0.81 13.35
C THR A 817 13.71 1.15 14.79
N ALA A 818 14.65 1.01 15.72
CA ALA A 818 14.39 1.28 17.13
C ALA A 818 14.11 2.76 17.39
N GLY A 819 13.07 3.03 18.18
CA GLY A 819 12.74 4.39 18.65
C GLY A 819 13.31 4.72 20.02
N GLN A 820 13.64 3.72 20.83
CA GLN A 820 14.10 3.90 22.21
C GLN A 820 15.16 2.86 22.60
N ALA A 821 16.04 3.23 23.53
CA ALA A 821 17.02 2.32 24.12
C ALA A 821 16.34 1.28 25.04
N ASN A 822 17.03 0.16 25.32
CA ASN A 822 16.53 -0.94 26.16
C ASN A 822 15.23 -1.58 25.63
N THR A 823 15.10 -1.67 24.31
CA THR A 823 13.93 -2.25 23.65
C THR A 823 14.27 -3.52 22.87
N GLY A 824 13.26 -4.20 22.35
CA GLY A 824 13.46 -5.22 21.32
C GLY A 824 12.30 -5.29 20.33
N PHE A 825 12.53 -5.96 19.21
CA PHE A 825 11.61 -5.89 18.06
C PHE A 825 10.50 -6.93 18.12
N ILE A 826 10.85 -8.20 18.26
CA ILE A 826 9.92 -9.33 18.11
C ILE A 826 9.96 -10.28 19.32
N LYS A 827 8.89 -11.06 19.51
CA LYS A 827 8.83 -12.10 20.54
C LYS A 827 9.56 -13.37 20.11
N PRO A 828 10.02 -14.21 21.07
CA PRO A 828 10.33 -15.61 20.81
C PRO A 828 9.16 -16.29 20.09
N GLN A 829 9.43 -17.36 19.33
CA GLN A 829 8.45 -18.12 18.51
C GLN A 829 8.13 -17.53 17.14
N SER A 830 8.63 -16.33 16.83
CA SER A 830 8.43 -15.70 15.52
C SER A 830 9.15 -16.47 14.41
N LEU A 831 8.52 -16.55 13.24
CA LEU A 831 9.12 -17.05 12.01
C LEU A 831 9.52 -15.83 11.16
N VAL A 832 10.81 -15.70 10.87
CA VAL A 832 11.37 -14.49 10.26
C VAL A 832 12.16 -14.85 9.02
N GLU A 833 11.86 -14.18 7.92
CA GLU A 833 12.57 -14.32 6.65
C GLU A 833 12.91 -12.95 6.08
N GLY A 834 14.17 -12.74 5.70
CA GLY A 834 14.58 -11.55 4.95
C GLY A 834 14.49 -10.22 5.69
N CYS A 835 14.33 -10.21 7.02
CA CYS A 835 14.08 -8.99 7.79
C CYS A 835 15.38 -8.28 8.19
N SER A 836 15.28 -6.96 8.40
CA SER A 836 16.37 -6.14 8.92
C SER A 836 15.98 -5.42 10.20
N PHE A 837 16.95 -5.32 11.11
CA PHE A 837 16.76 -4.79 12.45
C PHE A 837 17.83 -3.75 12.78
N ASP A 838 17.42 -2.49 12.78
CA ASP A 838 18.29 -1.33 12.98
C ASP A 838 18.16 -0.79 14.41
N ALA A 839 19.24 -0.84 15.17
CA ALA A 839 19.27 -0.27 16.52
C ALA A 839 19.24 1.26 16.55
N ASN A 840 19.36 1.93 15.41
CA ASN A 840 19.31 3.39 15.29
C ASN A 840 20.35 4.10 16.19
N GLY A 841 21.51 3.46 16.39
CA GLY A 841 22.55 3.93 17.31
C GLY A 841 22.19 3.86 18.81
N LEU A 842 21.03 3.30 19.16
CA LEU A 842 20.55 3.19 20.53
C LEU A 842 21.16 1.99 21.26
N SER A 843 21.40 2.14 22.56
CA SER A 843 21.97 1.09 23.39
C SER A 843 20.94 0.03 23.79
N ASN A 844 21.40 -1.21 23.97
CA ASN A 844 20.60 -2.33 24.48
C ASN A 844 19.33 -2.63 23.65
N VAL A 845 19.44 -2.56 22.33
CA VAL A 845 18.38 -2.99 21.40
C VAL A 845 18.59 -4.45 21.03
N THR A 846 17.53 -5.26 21.15
CA THR A 846 17.56 -6.69 20.78
C THR A 846 16.59 -7.02 19.65
N VAL A 847 16.93 -8.02 18.83
CA VAL A 847 16.01 -8.61 17.86
C VAL A 847 14.87 -9.30 18.58
N ILE A 848 15.20 -10.24 19.47
CA ILE A 848 14.23 -10.98 20.26
C ILE A 848 14.13 -10.34 21.65
N ALA A 849 12.92 -9.91 22.01
CA ALA A 849 12.60 -9.29 23.29
C ALA A 849 12.03 -10.32 24.29
N GLY A 850 12.59 -10.31 25.50
CA GLY A 850 12.17 -11.21 26.58
C GLY A 850 12.78 -12.61 26.48
N ASN A 851 12.25 -13.53 27.29
CA ASN A 851 12.67 -14.93 27.32
C ASN A 851 11.43 -15.81 27.46
N ASP A 852 11.27 -16.74 26.53
CA ASP A 852 10.36 -17.87 26.65
C ASP A 852 11.18 -19.12 26.32
N PRO A 853 11.44 -20.01 27.29
CA PRO A 853 12.41 -21.04 27.06
C PRO A 853 11.81 -22.23 26.30
N TRP A 854 10.48 -22.28 26.10
CA TRP A 854 9.82 -23.35 25.36
C TRP A 854 9.59 -22.96 23.90
N SER A 855 9.74 -21.67 23.60
CA SER A 855 9.57 -21.10 22.27
C SER A 855 10.76 -21.37 21.35
N LYS A 856 10.47 -21.57 20.06
CA LYS A 856 11.45 -21.87 19.01
C LYS A 856 11.48 -20.75 18.00
N SER A 857 12.60 -20.04 17.90
CA SER A 857 12.73 -18.93 16.95
C SER A 857 13.57 -19.34 15.76
N VAL A 858 13.04 -19.15 14.55
CA VAL A 858 13.75 -19.41 13.29
C VAL A 858 13.88 -18.11 12.53
N LEU A 859 15.12 -17.69 12.33
CA LEU A 859 15.46 -16.53 11.51
C LEU A 859 16.22 -17.01 10.28
N ILE A 860 15.76 -16.59 9.11
CA ILE A 860 16.29 -16.98 7.82
C ILE A 860 16.63 -15.69 7.07
N ASN A 861 17.83 -15.63 6.47
CA ASN A 861 18.25 -14.49 5.63
C ASN A 861 18.02 -13.12 6.25
N SER A 862 18.16 -13.00 7.58
CA SER A 862 17.91 -11.75 8.29
C SER A 862 19.21 -11.08 8.74
N GLN A 863 19.15 -9.79 9.05
CA GLN A 863 20.34 -9.04 9.44
C GLN A 863 20.09 -7.95 10.48
N THR A 864 21.13 -7.58 11.23
CA THR A 864 21.11 -6.36 12.03
C THR A 864 22.05 -5.28 11.50
N THR A 865 21.67 -4.03 11.74
CA THR A 865 22.48 -2.83 11.49
C THR A 865 22.58 -2.00 12.76
N ASN A 866 23.59 -1.13 12.81
CA ASN A 866 23.80 -0.12 13.86
C ASN A 866 23.79 -0.62 15.31
N GLY A 867 24.09 -1.91 15.54
CA GLY A 867 24.38 -2.45 16.87
C GLY A 867 23.31 -3.35 17.49
N ALA A 868 22.17 -3.61 16.84
CA ALA A 868 21.15 -4.50 17.39
C ALA A 868 21.71 -5.93 17.59
N THR A 869 21.48 -6.48 18.78
CA THR A 869 21.95 -7.82 19.19
C THR A 869 20.80 -8.84 19.18
N LEU A 870 21.08 -10.15 19.26
CA LEU A 870 20.02 -11.15 19.12
C LEU A 870 18.97 -11.13 20.25
N GLY A 871 19.38 -10.89 21.50
CA GLY A 871 18.54 -11.16 22.68
C GLY A 871 18.65 -12.61 23.15
N THR A 872 17.65 -13.07 23.92
CA THR A 872 17.68 -14.43 24.52
C THR A 872 16.98 -15.43 23.61
N VAL A 873 17.68 -16.50 23.22
CA VAL A 873 17.12 -17.63 22.48
C VAL A 873 17.47 -18.92 23.22
N SER A 874 16.44 -19.61 23.73
CA SER A 874 16.62 -20.91 24.39
C SER A 874 16.68 -22.03 23.35
N GLU A 875 15.72 -22.03 22.43
CA GLU A 875 15.65 -22.96 21.30
C GLU A 875 15.48 -22.16 20.01
N GLY A 876 16.31 -22.44 19.00
CA GLY A 876 16.23 -21.69 17.75
C GLY A 876 17.26 -22.07 16.70
N LEU A 877 17.07 -21.53 15.51
CA LEU A 877 17.93 -21.73 14.35
C LEU A 877 18.09 -20.40 13.61
N LEU A 878 19.35 -20.00 13.39
CA LEU A 878 19.70 -18.90 12.51
C LEU A 878 20.27 -19.50 11.22
N LEU A 879 19.58 -19.29 10.10
CA LEU A 879 19.99 -19.74 8.77
C LEU A 879 20.35 -18.54 7.91
N ASN A 880 21.60 -18.52 7.45
CA ASN A 880 22.18 -17.43 6.66
C ASN A 880 21.79 -16.04 7.20
N THR A 881 21.84 -15.90 8.52
CA THR A 881 21.38 -14.72 9.25
C THR A 881 22.56 -14.12 9.98
N SER A 882 22.75 -12.81 9.83
CA SER A 882 23.90 -12.07 10.35
C SER A 882 23.45 -11.07 11.41
N ILE A 883 23.67 -11.41 12.67
CA ILE A 883 23.32 -10.56 13.81
C ILE A 883 24.61 -10.05 14.43
N ASN A 884 24.62 -8.86 15.01
CA ASN A 884 25.81 -8.25 15.61
C ASN A 884 26.59 -9.25 16.50
N GLY A 885 27.81 -9.61 16.07
CA GLY A 885 28.69 -10.59 16.73
C GLY A 885 28.44 -12.07 16.41
N LEU A 886 27.41 -12.38 15.62
CA LEU A 886 26.98 -13.71 15.19
C LEU A 886 26.93 -13.76 13.66
N THR A 887 28.06 -14.08 13.04
CA THR A 887 28.23 -14.05 11.58
C THR A 887 28.25 -15.43 10.94
N ASN A 888 28.28 -16.51 11.73
CA ASN A 888 28.32 -17.87 11.20
C ASN A 888 27.01 -18.18 10.46
N ARG A 889 27.13 -18.82 9.30
CA ARG A 889 26.03 -19.07 8.36
C ARG A 889 24.94 -19.95 8.95
N VAL A 890 25.28 -20.90 9.82
CA VAL A 890 24.30 -21.74 10.51
C VAL A 890 24.61 -21.81 11.99
N ILE A 891 23.70 -21.27 12.80
CA ILE A 891 23.81 -21.28 14.26
C ILE A 891 22.56 -21.93 14.84
N ARG A 892 22.76 -22.88 15.74
CA ARG A 892 21.69 -23.58 16.46
C ARG A 892 21.75 -23.26 17.95
N TYR A 893 20.58 -23.07 18.55
CA TYR A 893 20.43 -22.88 20.00
C TYR A 893 19.74 -24.11 20.61
N ILE A 894 20.32 -24.65 21.69
CA ILE A 894 19.76 -25.79 22.45
C ILE A 894 19.89 -25.52 23.95
N GLY A 895 18.76 -25.40 24.65
CA GLY A 895 18.74 -25.08 26.09
C GLY A 895 19.53 -23.82 26.43
N GLY A 896 19.53 -22.81 25.55
CA GLY A 896 20.29 -21.56 25.68
C GLY A 896 21.76 -21.64 25.28
N ASN A 897 22.28 -22.81 24.92
CA ASN A 897 23.65 -22.98 24.44
C ASN A 897 23.71 -22.74 22.92
N THR A 898 24.76 -22.06 22.46
CA THR A 898 24.98 -21.74 21.04
C THR A 898 25.94 -22.75 20.39
N TYR A 899 25.54 -23.29 19.24
CA TYR A 899 26.33 -24.22 18.44
C TYR A 899 26.47 -23.67 17.03
N SER A 900 27.71 -23.45 16.59
CA SER A 900 27.96 -23.17 15.19
C SER A 900 28.01 -24.49 14.41
N LEU A 901 27.10 -24.63 13.45
CA LEU A 901 27.04 -25.79 12.57
C LEU A 901 27.79 -25.50 11.26
N ASP A 902 27.98 -24.24 10.92
CA ASP A 902 28.78 -23.83 9.77
C ASP A 902 29.42 -22.45 9.98
N ASN A 903 30.75 -22.43 10.09
CA ASN A 903 31.55 -21.24 10.39
C ASN A 903 31.82 -20.32 9.20
N ARG A 904 31.27 -20.60 8.01
CA ARG A 904 31.32 -19.64 6.90
C ARG A 904 30.48 -18.43 7.21
N ASP A 905 30.79 -17.28 6.61
CA ASP A 905 30.03 -16.06 6.85
C ASP A 905 28.62 -16.15 6.24
N ALA A 906 27.65 -15.68 7.01
CA ALA A 906 26.30 -15.41 6.55
C ALA A 906 26.33 -14.22 5.57
N ILE A 907 25.66 -14.38 4.43
CA ILE A 907 25.41 -13.31 3.46
C ILE A 907 23.90 -13.32 3.23
N PRO A 908 23.13 -12.66 4.12
CA PRO A 908 21.67 -12.71 4.09
C PRO A 908 21.12 -12.19 2.75
N VAL A 909 20.27 -12.99 2.10
CA VAL A 909 19.58 -12.62 0.85
C VAL A 909 18.14 -13.14 0.93
N PRO A 910 17.12 -12.28 0.93
CA PRO A 910 15.73 -12.74 1.05
C PRO A 910 15.34 -13.70 -0.08
N MET A 911 14.56 -14.72 0.28
CA MET A 911 14.15 -15.78 -0.63
C MET A 911 12.71 -15.65 -1.09
N LEU A 912 11.83 -15.01 -0.32
CA LEU A 912 10.39 -15.08 -0.59
C LEU A 912 9.91 -13.97 -1.50
N LEU A 913 10.09 -12.72 -1.09
CA LEU A 913 9.69 -11.54 -1.88
C LEU A 913 10.81 -11.22 -2.87
N TRP A 914 10.75 -11.90 -4.01
CA TRP A 914 11.78 -11.86 -5.04
C TRP A 914 11.16 -11.71 -6.42
N GLY A 915 11.84 -11.02 -7.31
CA GLY A 915 11.40 -10.64 -8.64
C GLY A 915 12.04 -9.32 -9.07
N GLN A 916 11.81 -8.85 -10.27
CA GLN A 916 12.27 -7.52 -10.69
C GLN A 916 11.44 -6.43 -10.00
N THR A 917 12.02 -5.24 -9.83
CA THR A 917 11.27 -4.06 -9.34
C THR A 917 10.04 -3.78 -10.21
N PHE A 918 8.92 -3.44 -9.56
CA PHE A 918 7.66 -3.08 -10.26
C PHE A 918 7.54 -1.57 -10.51
N ARG A 919 8.20 -0.74 -9.68
CA ARG A 919 8.05 0.71 -9.70
C ARG A 919 8.66 1.39 -10.92
#